data_AF-A0A942BG24-F1
#
_entry.id   AF-A0A942BG24-F1
#
_cell.length_a   1.000
_cell.length_b   1.000
_cell.length_c   1.000
_cell.angle_alpha   90.00
_cell.angle_beta   90.00
_cell.angle_gamma   90.00
#
_symmetry.space_group_name_H-M   'P 1'
#
loop_
_entity.id
_entity.type
_entity.pdbx_description
1 polymer ?
#
loop_
_entity_poly.entity_id
_entity_poly.type
_entity_poly.pdbx_seq_one_letter_code
_entity_poly.pdbx_strand_id
1 'polypeptide(L)'
;MKLRRTAATTLVELLVVIVVFLTGILAVARIFPGGIRLLAQSRFRLAAASLAADVRDELLHNSEDLPTAILPVKYLYQAGVVYVDSDPTRSPQDLGIAGNQINQSGMVLINGHPAGLWPYVSGANLFRRVIDDQYHIPSPRSLGGVDFGSLVTLRFGPVLTSSDTYASGLTYVPLFEIFGSEMEQIANASADGNALNYQYFTTGLDGDHAKIQLPIINGPSSGPANTFRVTFDYWVQPFSGDKVRRTFTGQIVPPSSPGGGYYTYYIVQPSGDTSLPGIITLGAGESLLSVDQFTIHVLKQFRQVTAFSTDPYEYKLTDWAHGLLLFNPAGFNTFQYTSKGRQPLIAKVSYDVYDWRILHENLSVADTANVALRVSSFGIKARESQNPDYTRFKGLNVPTLDIDPAQVDTSVSANTPIPTITTNPTVIVEDQETGAVVLSDEVVLDSVHGIIGFRNGVTKSKVAKTGLPEDATTVVLVVYPGQTGVSVQQDMTKNPNALNLTGRKLRVLYRANQEVAAQAFKASNIYQQTYSAPNVGQYYVGGSDGTTGGHTNRMYFPGVTVGQRVMLQQGWYRTGAECGSPTSTTQPTSLNDYSFVVQRPDTTDIPYPFVDLTEVDASACFDLPSGTYQPPYGYAVRGVKGVSLTARVVTNSGFLNLGNDLVKNLAAFEDYARNFRVASTQTFIQGGQQ
;
A
#
# COMPACT_ATOMS: atom_id res chain seq x y z
N MET A 1 12.36 -31.46 -77.34
CA MET A 1 12.25 -31.57 -75.87
C MET A 1 13.55 -31.02 -75.27
N LYS A 2 13.57 -29.74 -74.83
CA LYS A 2 14.76 -29.09 -74.24
C LYS A 2 14.82 -29.44 -72.75
N LEU A 3 15.76 -30.29 -72.36
CA LEU A 3 16.09 -30.53 -70.95
C LEU A 3 16.73 -29.25 -70.37
N ARG A 4 15.97 -28.55 -69.53
CA ARG A 4 16.50 -27.50 -68.64
C ARG A 4 17.45 -28.17 -67.65
N ARG A 5 18.75 -27.85 -67.73
CA ARG A 5 19.71 -28.13 -66.66
C ARG A 5 19.35 -27.23 -65.46
N THR A 6 18.77 -27.82 -64.43
CA THR A 6 18.75 -27.23 -63.08
C THR A 6 20.18 -27.23 -62.58
N ALA A 7 20.81 -26.05 -62.52
CA ALA A 7 22.09 -25.89 -61.84
C ALA A 7 21.84 -26.17 -60.36
N ALA A 8 22.50 -27.21 -59.83
CA ALA A 8 22.54 -27.46 -58.40
C ALA A 8 23.35 -26.33 -57.76
N THR A 9 22.70 -25.47 -56.99
CA THR A 9 23.34 -24.51 -56.09
C THR A 9 24.26 -25.29 -55.15
N THR A 10 25.56 -25.06 -55.27
CA THR A 10 26.54 -25.82 -54.51
C THR A 10 26.50 -25.39 -53.05
N LEU A 11 26.71 -26.32 -52.11
CA LEU A 11 26.73 -26.05 -50.68
C LEU A 11 27.72 -24.94 -50.30
N VAL A 12 28.80 -24.79 -51.06
CA VAL A 12 29.80 -23.72 -50.94
C VAL A 12 29.18 -22.36 -51.24
N GLU A 13 28.37 -22.24 -52.29
CA GLU A 13 27.70 -21.00 -52.68
C GLU A 13 26.70 -20.55 -51.61
N LEU A 14 25.95 -21.50 -51.02
CA LEU A 14 25.04 -21.23 -49.90
C LEU A 14 25.80 -20.81 -48.62
N LEU A 15 26.95 -21.42 -48.35
CA LEU A 15 27.78 -21.11 -47.18
C LEU A 15 28.45 -19.74 -47.33
N VAL A 16 28.92 -19.38 -48.54
CA VAL A 16 29.45 -18.05 -48.86
C VAL A 16 28.37 -16.99 -48.71
N VAL A 17 27.14 -17.25 -49.17
CA VAL A 17 26.01 -16.33 -48.96
C VAL A 17 25.73 -16.14 -47.47
N ILE A 18 25.68 -17.21 -46.68
CA ILE A 18 25.49 -17.12 -45.22
C ILE A 18 26.61 -16.30 -44.56
N VAL A 19 27.87 -16.53 -44.93
CA VAL A 19 29.02 -15.79 -44.36
C VAL A 19 28.98 -14.32 -44.75
N VAL A 20 28.71 -13.98 -46.01
CA VAL A 20 28.57 -12.58 -46.46
C VAL A 20 27.40 -11.90 -45.75
N PHE A 21 26.27 -12.60 -45.56
CA PHE A 21 25.12 -12.08 -44.84
C PHE A 21 25.41 -11.87 -43.35
N LEU A 22 26.06 -12.83 -42.69
CA LEU A 22 26.51 -12.71 -41.29
C LEU A 22 27.47 -11.54 -41.11
N THR A 23 28.45 -11.41 -42.00
CA THR A 23 29.44 -10.33 -41.97
C THR A 23 28.77 -8.98 -42.20
N GLY A 24 27.80 -8.91 -43.11
CA GLY A 24 26.98 -7.71 -43.35
C GLY A 24 26.15 -7.31 -42.14
N ILE A 25 25.44 -8.26 -41.52
CA ILE A 25 24.65 -8.01 -40.28
C ILE A 25 25.56 -7.57 -39.13
N LEU A 26 26.70 -8.24 -38.94
CA LEU A 26 27.68 -7.88 -37.90
C LEU A 26 28.29 -6.49 -38.13
N ALA A 27 28.57 -6.13 -39.38
CA ALA A 27 29.05 -4.80 -39.75
C ALA A 27 28.02 -3.73 -39.41
N VAL A 28 26.75 -3.93 -39.79
CA VAL A 28 25.65 -3.00 -39.44
C VAL A 28 25.46 -2.89 -37.93
N ALA A 29 25.51 -4.01 -37.19
CA ALA A 29 25.42 -4.01 -35.72
C ALA A 29 26.58 -3.27 -35.05
N ARG A 30 27.78 -3.29 -35.63
CA ARG A 30 28.96 -2.53 -35.15
C ARG A 30 28.94 -1.05 -35.52
N ILE A 31 28.35 -0.70 -36.66
CA ILE A 31 28.26 0.70 -37.12
C ILE A 31 27.14 1.45 -36.37
N PHE A 32 26.04 0.78 -36.02
CA PHE A 32 24.90 1.41 -35.32
C PHE A 32 24.56 0.80 -33.95
N PRO A 33 25.53 0.61 -33.03
CA PRO A 33 25.24 0.07 -31.69
C PRO A 33 24.31 1.01 -30.90
N GLY A 34 24.38 2.33 -31.17
CA GLY A 34 23.49 3.32 -30.59
C GLY A 34 22.03 3.20 -31.05
N GLY A 35 21.78 2.87 -32.32
CA GLY A 35 20.42 2.80 -32.88
C GLY A 35 19.59 1.67 -32.27
N ILE A 36 20.19 0.49 -32.07
CA ILE A 36 19.53 -0.65 -31.44
C ILE A 36 19.24 -0.36 -29.96
N ARG A 37 20.18 0.27 -29.24
CA ARG A 37 19.97 0.69 -27.84
C ARG A 37 18.85 1.72 -27.72
N LEU A 38 18.78 2.66 -28.66
CA LEU A 38 17.75 3.70 -28.67
C LEU A 38 16.36 3.14 -28.99
N LEU A 39 16.26 2.19 -29.93
CA LEU A 39 15.02 1.46 -30.21
C LEU A 39 14.56 0.63 -29.01
N ALA A 40 15.48 -0.08 -28.35
CA ALA A 40 15.17 -0.82 -27.12
C ALA A 40 14.66 0.15 -26.04
N GLN A 41 15.36 1.25 -25.78
CA GLN A 41 14.95 2.26 -24.81
C GLN A 41 13.59 2.90 -25.13
N SER A 42 13.31 3.19 -26.40
CA SER A 42 12.02 3.73 -26.84
C SER A 42 10.89 2.73 -26.55
N ARG A 43 11.08 1.45 -26.92
CA ARG A 43 10.13 0.37 -26.64
C ARG A 43 9.87 0.23 -25.13
N PHE A 44 10.91 0.32 -24.30
CA PHE A 44 10.77 0.26 -22.85
C PHE A 44 10.00 1.46 -22.29
N ARG A 45 10.27 2.67 -22.76
CA ARG A 45 9.52 3.87 -22.33
C ARG A 45 8.05 3.76 -22.68
N LEU A 46 7.72 3.28 -23.88
CA LEU A 46 6.33 3.14 -24.32
C LEU A 46 5.55 2.13 -23.47
N ALA A 47 6.11 0.95 -23.21
CA ALA A 47 5.38 -0.02 -22.40
C ALA A 47 5.46 0.24 -20.88
N ALA A 48 6.46 0.96 -20.37
CA ALA A 48 6.41 1.50 -19.01
C ALA A 48 5.30 2.54 -18.86
N ALA A 49 5.09 3.39 -19.88
CA ALA A 49 3.98 4.33 -19.91
C ALA A 49 2.61 3.62 -20.05
N SER A 50 2.53 2.55 -20.85
CA SER A 50 1.34 1.69 -20.93
C SER A 50 1.00 1.09 -19.58
N LEU A 51 1.97 0.43 -18.93
CA LEU A 51 1.76 -0.17 -17.61
C LEU A 51 1.36 0.87 -16.55
N ALA A 52 1.93 2.08 -16.60
CA ALA A 52 1.51 3.17 -15.72
C ALA A 52 0.05 3.60 -16.00
N ALA A 53 -0.37 3.63 -17.27
CA ALA A 53 -1.75 3.92 -17.64
C ALA A 53 -2.70 2.80 -17.19
N ASP A 54 -2.32 1.54 -17.36
CA ASP A 54 -3.11 0.38 -16.93
C ASP A 54 -3.33 0.38 -15.42
N VAL A 55 -2.27 0.61 -14.62
CA VAL A 55 -2.37 0.76 -13.16
C VAL A 55 -3.26 1.94 -12.77
N ARG A 56 -3.16 3.07 -13.47
CA ARG A 56 -4.04 4.22 -13.22
C ARG A 56 -5.50 3.87 -13.52
N ASP A 57 -5.77 3.21 -14.63
CA ASP A 57 -7.12 2.89 -15.07
C ASP A 57 -7.77 1.84 -14.16
N GLU A 58 -7.00 0.87 -13.65
CA GLU A 58 -7.42 -0.05 -12.59
C GLU A 58 -7.85 0.69 -11.31
N LEU A 59 -7.08 1.71 -10.91
CA LEU A 59 -7.38 2.52 -9.74
C LEU A 59 -8.58 3.44 -9.95
N LEU A 60 -8.75 4.00 -11.14
CA LEU A 60 -9.92 4.83 -11.48
C LEU A 60 -11.21 4.02 -11.54
N HIS A 61 -11.15 2.77 -11.97
CA HIS A 61 -12.33 1.89 -12.00
C HIS A 61 -12.89 1.64 -10.58
N ASN A 62 -12.03 1.69 -9.56
CA ASN A 62 -12.38 1.51 -8.15
C ASN A 62 -12.16 2.79 -7.34
N SER A 63 -12.52 3.94 -7.91
CA SER A 63 -12.20 5.25 -7.32
C SER A 63 -12.80 5.50 -5.93
N GLU A 64 -13.93 4.85 -5.59
CA GLU A 64 -14.56 4.93 -4.26
C GLU A 64 -13.75 4.17 -3.19
N ASP A 65 -13.03 3.11 -3.61
CA ASP A 65 -12.29 2.21 -2.74
C ASP A 65 -10.80 2.57 -2.65
N LEU A 66 -10.41 3.79 -3.02
CA LEU A 66 -9.01 4.19 -3.01
C LEU A 66 -8.46 4.34 -1.58
N PRO A 67 -7.18 3.98 -1.35
CA PRO A 67 -6.53 4.20 -0.07
C PRO A 67 -6.51 5.68 0.29
N THR A 68 -6.48 6.03 1.57
CA THR A 68 -6.34 7.42 2.01
C THR A 68 -5.03 8.03 1.52
N ALA A 69 -3.91 7.30 1.64
CA ALA A 69 -2.60 7.75 1.18
C ALA A 69 -1.67 6.56 0.89
N ILE A 70 -0.63 6.80 0.08
CA ILE A 70 0.50 5.88 -0.08
C ILE A 70 1.77 6.64 0.29
N LEU A 71 2.51 6.12 1.28
CA LEU A 71 3.52 6.85 2.01
C LEU A 71 4.91 6.21 1.89
N PRO A 72 5.97 7.05 1.92
CA PRO A 72 7.32 6.60 2.14
C PRO A 72 7.51 6.04 3.55
N VAL A 73 8.49 5.15 3.69
CA VAL A 73 8.90 4.56 4.95
C VAL A 73 10.38 4.79 5.24
N LYS A 74 10.70 4.85 6.53
CA LYS A 74 12.03 4.77 7.11
C LYS A 74 12.13 3.48 7.93
N TYR A 75 13.37 3.01 8.09
CA TYR A 75 13.67 1.79 8.84
C TYR A 75 14.42 2.19 10.11
N LEU A 76 13.87 1.81 11.26
CA LEU A 76 14.44 2.11 12.57
C LEU A 76 14.87 0.80 13.22
N TYR A 77 16.17 0.66 13.46
CA TYR A 77 16.69 -0.50 14.17
C TYR A 77 16.62 -0.29 15.68
N GLN A 78 15.96 -1.19 16.39
CA GLN A 78 15.89 -1.18 17.85
C GLN A 78 15.93 -2.61 18.39
N ALA A 79 16.92 -2.92 19.22
CA ALA A 79 17.05 -4.19 19.94
C ALA A 79 16.93 -5.47 19.07
N GLY A 80 17.51 -5.48 17.86
CA GLY A 80 17.47 -6.65 16.96
C GLY A 80 16.27 -6.69 16.03
N VAL A 81 15.37 -5.70 16.12
CA VAL A 81 14.14 -5.59 15.32
C VAL A 81 14.21 -4.35 14.43
N VAL A 82 13.67 -4.45 13.22
CA VAL A 82 13.56 -3.34 12.27
C VAL A 82 12.11 -2.86 12.22
N TYR A 83 11.84 -1.70 12.81
CA TYR A 83 10.56 -1.03 12.71
C TYR A 83 10.45 -0.30 11.38
N VAL A 84 9.36 -0.54 10.66
CA VAL A 84 9.02 0.23 9.46
C VAL A 84 8.09 1.35 9.92
N ASP A 85 8.49 2.60 9.73
CA ASP A 85 7.71 3.77 10.12
C ASP A 85 7.56 4.73 8.93
N SER A 86 6.55 5.59 8.95
CA SER A 86 6.36 6.60 7.90
C SER A 86 7.49 7.63 7.89
N ASP A 87 7.92 8.06 6.70
CA ASP A 87 8.99 9.05 6.53
C ASP A 87 8.45 10.34 5.90
N PRO A 88 8.01 11.33 6.70
CA PRO A 88 7.43 12.56 6.14
C PRO A 88 8.44 13.41 5.35
N THR A 89 9.74 13.14 5.44
CA THR A 89 10.79 13.97 4.85
C THR A 89 11.10 13.60 3.39
N ARG A 90 10.76 12.38 2.96
CA ARG A 90 11.09 11.89 1.62
C ARG A 90 10.15 12.43 0.55
N SER A 91 10.74 12.96 -0.53
CA SER A 91 10.01 13.37 -1.72
C SER A 91 9.69 12.18 -2.62
N PRO A 92 8.56 12.16 -3.35
CA PRO A 92 8.23 11.08 -4.28
C PRO A 92 9.35 10.75 -5.28
N GLN A 93 10.18 11.72 -5.69
CA GLN A 93 11.26 11.48 -6.65
C GLN A 93 12.52 10.84 -6.04
N ASP A 94 12.58 10.66 -4.73
CA ASP A 94 13.69 10.01 -4.05
C ASP A 94 13.64 8.49 -4.25
N LEU A 95 14.54 7.97 -5.08
CA LEU A 95 14.74 6.54 -5.33
C LEU A 95 16.05 6.04 -4.71
N GLY A 96 16.56 6.75 -3.71
CA GLY A 96 17.79 6.41 -3.02
C GLY A 96 17.66 5.15 -2.15
N ILE A 97 18.50 5.07 -1.14
CA ILE A 97 18.58 3.95 -0.21
C ILE A 97 18.12 4.38 1.19
N ALA A 98 17.65 3.42 1.99
CA ALA A 98 17.22 3.67 3.36
C ALA A 98 18.37 4.00 4.34
N GLY A 99 19.60 3.60 4.03
CA GLY A 99 20.75 3.70 4.93
C GLY A 99 21.99 4.35 4.34
N ASN A 100 23.09 4.31 5.07
CA ASN A 100 24.33 5.02 4.73
C ASN A 100 25.50 4.10 4.34
N GLN A 101 25.29 2.78 4.32
CA GLN A 101 26.31 1.80 3.93
C GLN A 101 25.66 0.56 3.31
N ILE A 102 26.40 -0.15 2.45
CA ILE A 102 25.98 -1.45 1.89
C ILE A 102 27.13 -2.45 2.04
N ASN A 103 26.88 -3.63 2.60
CA ASN A 103 27.90 -4.67 2.71
C ASN A 103 28.00 -5.55 1.45
N GLN A 104 29.00 -6.42 1.39
CA GLN A 104 29.24 -7.31 0.24
C GLN A 104 28.05 -8.23 -0.07
N SER A 105 27.29 -8.62 0.95
CA SER A 105 26.08 -9.45 0.82
C SER A 105 24.85 -8.65 0.35
N GLY A 106 25.00 -7.34 0.11
CA GLY A 106 23.91 -6.47 -0.29
C GLY A 106 23.03 -6.00 0.86
N MET A 107 23.44 -6.19 2.12
CA MET A 107 22.73 -5.66 3.28
C MET A 107 22.99 -4.16 3.42
N VAL A 108 21.93 -3.39 3.54
CA VAL A 108 21.97 -1.97 3.87
C VAL A 108 22.12 -1.82 5.38
N LEU A 109 23.01 -0.93 5.80
CA LEU A 109 23.22 -0.59 7.20
C LEU A 109 22.76 0.85 7.47
N ILE A 110 22.14 1.06 8.62
CA ILE A 110 21.74 2.36 9.17
C ILE A 110 22.49 2.49 10.51
N ASN A 111 23.42 3.44 10.59
CA ASN A 111 24.24 3.65 11.79
C ASN A 111 24.97 2.36 12.23
N GLY A 112 25.43 1.55 11.27
CA GLY A 112 26.11 0.27 11.52
C GLY A 112 25.19 -0.92 11.79
N HIS A 113 23.88 -0.71 11.92
CA HIS A 113 22.90 -1.77 12.13
C HIS A 113 22.22 -2.19 10.83
N PRO A 114 21.94 -3.49 10.64
CA PRO A 114 21.33 -3.96 9.40
C PRO A 114 19.86 -3.54 9.30
N ALA A 115 19.49 -3.01 8.14
CA ALA A 115 18.14 -2.53 7.85
C ALA A 115 17.39 -3.43 6.85
N GLY A 116 18.10 -4.15 5.99
CA GLY A 116 17.52 -5.01 4.95
C GLY A 116 18.40 -5.13 3.72
N LEU A 117 18.11 -6.11 2.84
CA LEU A 117 18.81 -6.21 1.56
C LEU A 117 18.44 -5.03 0.66
N TRP A 118 19.45 -4.43 -0.01
CA TRP A 118 19.31 -3.23 -0.83
C TRP A 118 18.15 -3.28 -1.83
N PRO A 119 17.81 -4.41 -2.50
CA PRO A 119 16.71 -4.41 -3.46
C PRO A 119 15.34 -4.17 -2.81
N TYR A 120 15.22 -4.44 -1.51
CA TYR A 120 13.99 -4.30 -0.75
C TYR A 120 13.96 -3.07 0.13
N VAL A 121 15.05 -2.30 0.29
CA VAL A 121 15.06 -1.09 1.13
C VAL A 121 15.61 0.12 0.37
N SER A 122 15.37 0.16 -0.94
CA SER A 122 15.77 1.25 -1.83
C SER A 122 14.79 1.43 -3.00
N GLY A 123 14.94 2.51 -3.75
CA GLY A 123 14.18 2.77 -4.97
C GLY A 123 12.66 2.82 -4.72
N ALA A 124 11.89 2.13 -5.55
CA ALA A 124 10.44 2.04 -5.42
C ALA A 124 10.01 1.56 -4.03
N ASN A 125 10.75 0.63 -3.44
CA ASN A 125 10.42 -0.01 -2.17
C ASN A 125 10.52 0.93 -0.96
N LEU A 126 10.96 2.18 -1.14
CA LEU A 126 10.82 3.20 -0.11
C LEU A 126 9.37 3.68 0.07
N PHE A 127 8.49 3.55 -0.93
CA PHE A 127 7.10 4.03 -0.89
C PHE A 127 6.10 2.87 -0.78
N ARG A 128 6.09 2.16 0.35
CA ARG A 128 5.33 0.91 0.49
C ARG A 128 4.11 0.98 1.39
N ARG A 129 3.97 2.05 2.19
CA ARG A 129 2.93 2.09 3.21
C ARG A 129 1.62 2.54 2.61
N VAL A 130 0.66 1.65 2.54
CA VAL A 130 -0.71 1.94 2.11
C VAL A 130 -1.53 2.23 3.36
N ILE A 131 -2.17 3.40 3.42
CA ILE A 131 -3.03 3.80 4.53
C ILE A 131 -4.48 3.70 4.11
N ASP A 132 -5.27 2.98 4.90
CA ASP A 132 -6.72 2.86 4.80
C ASP A 132 -7.21 2.50 3.38
N ASP A 133 -6.64 1.45 2.78
CA ASP A 133 -7.17 0.84 1.55
C ASP A 133 -8.58 0.30 1.82
N GLN A 134 -9.57 0.75 1.06
CA GLN A 134 -10.97 0.58 1.43
C GLN A 134 -11.58 -0.62 0.70
N TYR A 135 -12.37 -1.39 1.44
CA TYR A 135 -13.08 -2.54 0.92
C TYR A 135 -14.49 -2.58 1.48
N HIS A 136 -15.47 -2.56 0.59
CA HIS A 136 -16.80 -3.07 0.91
C HIS A 136 -16.70 -4.56 1.21
N ILE A 137 -17.28 -5.00 2.34
CA ILE A 137 -17.30 -6.44 2.67
C ILE A 137 -18.14 -7.16 1.60
N PRO A 138 -17.55 -8.06 0.80
CA PRO A 138 -18.27 -8.71 -0.30
C PRO A 138 -19.22 -9.79 0.20
N SER A 139 -20.02 -10.37 -0.70
CA SER A 139 -20.86 -11.52 -0.37
C SER A 139 -19.99 -12.68 0.16
N PRO A 140 -20.42 -13.35 1.25
CA PRO A 140 -19.68 -14.47 1.80
C PRO A 140 -19.71 -15.68 0.86
N ARG A 141 -18.63 -16.47 0.89
CA ARG A 141 -18.39 -17.63 0.02
C ARG A 141 -17.61 -18.71 0.76
N SER A 142 -17.65 -19.94 0.22
CA SER A 142 -16.87 -21.07 0.72
C SER A 142 -15.46 -21.08 0.11
N LEU A 143 -14.44 -21.28 0.94
CA LEU A 143 -13.04 -21.41 0.54
C LEU A 143 -12.65 -22.90 0.51
N GLY A 144 -13.04 -23.60 -0.56
CA GLY A 144 -12.72 -25.03 -0.70
C GLY A 144 -13.27 -25.92 0.42
N GLY A 145 -14.35 -25.49 1.09
CA GLY A 145 -14.96 -26.21 2.23
C GLY A 145 -14.19 -26.12 3.55
N VAL A 146 -13.08 -25.38 3.61
CA VAL A 146 -12.26 -25.20 4.82
C VAL A 146 -12.80 -24.08 5.69
N ASP A 147 -13.10 -22.94 5.07
CA ASP A 147 -13.57 -21.74 5.73
C ASP A 147 -14.74 -21.12 4.95
N PHE A 148 -15.54 -20.32 5.65
CA PHE A 148 -16.66 -19.58 5.06
C PHE A 148 -16.62 -18.12 5.53
N GLY A 149 -16.66 -17.19 4.58
CA GLY A 149 -16.54 -15.76 4.87
C GLY A 149 -16.48 -14.89 3.62
N SER A 150 -16.35 -13.60 3.84
CA SER A 150 -16.24 -12.60 2.78
C SER A 150 -14.77 -12.40 2.41
N LEU A 151 -14.33 -13.06 1.33
CA LEU A 151 -12.95 -13.04 0.86
C LEU A 151 -12.61 -11.70 0.20
N VAL A 152 -11.52 -11.09 0.65
CA VAL A 152 -10.92 -9.86 0.12
C VAL A 152 -9.45 -10.12 -0.18
N THR A 153 -9.01 -9.72 -1.36
CA THR A 153 -7.59 -9.71 -1.74
C THR A 153 -7.10 -8.27 -1.74
N LEU A 154 -6.01 -8.00 -1.03
CA LEU A 154 -5.43 -6.67 -0.97
C LEU A 154 -4.89 -6.23 -2.32
N ARG A 155 -5.20 -4.99 -2.69
CA ARG A 155 -4.94 -4.40 -4.01
C ARG A 155 -3.46 -4.36 -4.34
N PHE A 156 -2.60 -3.93 -3.41
CA PHE A 156 -1.17 -3.74 -3.67
C PHE A 156 -0.29 -4.87 -3.11
N GLY A 157 -0.84 -6.08 -2.91
CA GLY A 157 -0.08 -7.24 -2.41
C GLY A 157 0.96 -7.78 -3.40
N PRO A 158 1.99 -8.54 -2.95
CA PRO A 158 2.21 -9.13 -1.61
C PRO A 158 2.46 -8.16 -0.45
N VAL A 159 2.13 -8.59 0.78
CA VAL A 159 2.27 -7.78 2.01
C VAL A 159 3.56 -8.12 2.76
N LEU A 160 4.26 -7.11 3.28
CA LEU A 160 5.41 -7.27 4.17
C LEU A 160 4.93 -7.74 5.55
N THR A 161 5.54 -8.78 6.11
CA THR A 161 5.20 -9.30 7.44
C THR A 161 6.38 -9.34 8.39
N SER A 162 6.06 -9.60 9.66
CA SER A 162 7.07 -9.76 10.70
C SER A 162 7.87 -11.05 10.56
N SER A 163 7.33 -12.07 9.90
CA SER A 163 8.03 -13.32 9.58
C SER A 163 8.96 -13.21 8.38
N ASP A 164 8.91 -12.10 7.62
CA ASP A 164 9.80 -11.87 6.49
C ASP A 164 11.25 -11.72 6.95
N THR A 165 11.87 -12.89 7.10
CA THR A 165 13.28 -13.01 7.41
C THR A 165 14.02 -12.95 6.09
N TYR A 166 14.50 -11.76 5.71
CA TYR A 166 15.55 -11.70 4.71
C TYR A 166 16.72 -12.56 5.21
N ALA A 167 17.56 -13.06 4.31
CA ALA A 167 18.63 -14.04 4.57
C ALA A 167 19.64 -13.70 5.70
N SER A 168 19.45 -12.58 6.42
CA SER A 168 20.20 -12.09 7.57
C SER A 168 19.56 -12.33 8.94
N GLY A 169 18.39 -12.98 9.05
CA GLY A 169 17.79 -13.26 10.37
C GLY A 169 17.13 -12.05 11.05
N LEU A 170 16.76 -11.01 10.29
CA LEU A 170 16.12 -9.80 10.84
C LEU A 170 14.61 -9.97 10.89
N THR A 171 14.02 -9.57 12.02
CA THR A 171 12.57 -9.48 12.20
C THR A 171 12.11 -8.06 11.88
N TYR A 172 11.16 -7.92 10.97
CA TYR A 172 10.52 -6.64 10.68
C TYR A 172 9.29 -6.46 11.57
N VAL A 173 8.96 -5.21 11.86
CA VAL A 173 7.66 -4.84 12.42
C VAL A 173 7.00 -3.90 11.41
N PRO A 174 6.26 -4.45 10.44
CA PRO A 174 5.48 -3.67 9.50
C PRO A 174 4.17 -3.18 10.12
N LEU A 175 3.52 -2.25 9.44
CA LEU A 175 2.14 -1.88 9.73
C LEU A 175 1.20 -2.94 9.14
N PHE A 176 0.28 -3.44 9.95
CA PHE A 176 -0.89 -4.17 9.47
C PHE A 176 -2.07 -3.93 10.42
N GLU A 177 -3.01 -3.09 10.00
CA GLU A 177 -4.15 -2.70 10.82
C GLU A 177 -5.42 -2.61 9.98
N ILE A 178 -6.54 -3.05 10.54
CA ILE A 178 -7.84 -3.01 9.87
C ILE A 178 -8.82 -2.24 10.75
N PHE A 179 -9.34 -1.14 10.24
CA PHE A 179 -10.34 -0.30 10.91
C PHE A 179 -11.66 -0.31 10.14
N GLY A 180 -12.76 -0.08 10.83
CA GLY A 180 -14.05 0.21 10.21
C GLY A 180 -14.13 1.63 9.68
N SER A 181 -15.28 1.95 9.12
CA SER A 181 -15.69 3.34 8.90
C SER A 181 -15.65 4.15 10.20
N GLU A 182 -15.61 5.47 10.03
CA GLU A 182 -15.72 6.41 11.13
C GLU A 182 -17.07 6.24 11.85
N MET A 183 -17.00 6.21 13.18
CA MET A 183 -18.17 6.10 14.04
C MET A 183 -18.93 7.44 14.09
N GLU A 184 -20.24 7.38 14.29
CA GLU A 184 -21.10 8.56 14.42
C GLU A 184 -20.95 9.17 15.82
N GLN A 185 -20.64 10.47 15.86
CA GLN A 185 -20.59 11.24 17.10
C GLN A 185 -22.00 11.61 17.58
N ILE A 186 -22.30 11.28 18.82
CA ILE A 186 -23.43 11.85 19.56
C ILE A 186 -22.85 12.86 20.55
N ALA A 187 -22.96 14.13 20.18
CA ALA A 187 -22.37 15.23 20.93
C ALA A 187 -23.20 15.67 22.13
N ASN A 188 -22.52 16.08 23.20
CA ASN A 188 -23.11 16.60 24.42
C ASN A 188 -24.15 15.65 25.06
N ALA A 189 -23.91 14.35 24.92
CA ALA A 189 -24.77 13.30 25.44
C ALA A 189 -23.90 12.25 26.12
N SER A 190 -24.45 11.60 27.15
CA SER A 190 -23.84 10.41 27.74
C SER A 190 -24.47 9.16 27.13
N ALA A 191 -23.66 8.13 27.00
CA ALA A 191 -24.12 6.84 26.52
C ALA A 191 -25.16 6.23 27.49
N ASP A 192 -26.28 5.73 26.96
CA ASP A 192 -27.32 4.99 27.68
C ASP A 192 -27.21 3.49 27.35
N GLY A 193 -27.94 2.56 27.98
CA GLY A 193 -27.77 1.11 27.68
C GLY A 193 -28.04 0.63 26.24
N ASN A 194 -28.39 1.51 25.29
CA ASN A 194 -28.86 1.17 23.94
C ASN A 194 -27.97 1.72 22.80
N ALA A 195 -26.77 2.22 23.07
CA ALA A 195 -25.93 2.74 22.00
C ALA A 195 -25.61 1.66 20.96
N LEU A 196 -25.55 2.12 19.72
CA LEU A 196 -25.25 1.27 18.60
C LEU A 196 -23.74 1.13 18.43
N ASN A 197 -23.30 -0.01 17.92
CA ASN A 197 -21.88 -0.36 17.79
C ASN A 197 -21.06 0.59 16.89
N TYR A 198 -21.73 1.46 16.15
CA TYR A 198 -21.14 2.45 15.27
C TYR A 198 -21.22 3.88 15.83
N GLN A 199 -21.68 4.08 17.07
CA GLN A 199 -21.83 5.38 17.70
C GLN A 199 -20.83 5.58 18.85
N TYR A 200 -20.42 6.82 19.07
CA TYR A 200 -19.64 7.21 20.24
C TYR A 200 -20.17 8.53 20.82
N PHE A 201 -19.92 8.76 22.11
CA PHE A 201 -20.51 9.87 22.84
C PHE A 201 -19.42 10.79 23.37
N THR A 202 -19.71 12.09 23.37
CA THR A 202 -18.79 13.11 23.88
C THR A 202 -19.51 14.03 24.86
N THR A 203 -18.86 14.33 25.98
CA THR A 203 -19.43 15.20 27.02
C THR A 203 -18.37 16.09 27.63
N GLY A 204 -18.76 17.32 27.99
CA GLY A 204 -17.91 18.22 28.78
C GLY A 204 -16.62 18.59 28.07
N LEU A 205 -16.66 18.79 26.75
CA LEU A 205 -15.46 19.05 25.93
C LEU A 205 -14.75 20.36 26.27
N ASP A 206 -15.34 21.20 27.12
CA ASP A 206 -14.74 22.38 27.72
C ASP A 206 -14.16 22.02 29.10
N GLY A 207 -12.85 22.16 29.27
CA GLY A 207 -12.12 21.95 30.52
C GLY A 207 -11.59 20.53 30.75
N ASP A 208 -11.16 20.28 31.98
CA ASP A 208 -10.47 19.06 32.44
C ASP A 208 -11.39 17.83 32.62
N HIS A 209 -12.70 18.00 32.39
CA HIS A 209 -13.70 16.94 32.49
C HIS A 209 -14.17 16.43 31.12
N ALA A 210 -13.43 16.70 30.04
CA ALA A 210 -13.73 16.22 28.71
C ALA A 210 -13.67 14.68 28.63
N LYS A 211 -14.74 14.06 28.13
CA LYS A 211 -14.86 12.59 28.03
C LYS A 211 -15.27 12.13 26.64
N ILE A 212 -14.77 10.95 26.29
CA ILE A 212 -15.22 10.12 25.17
C ILE A 212 -15.76 8.82 25.77
N GLN A 213 -16.97 8.42 25.38
CA GLN A 213 -17.55 7.14 25.76
C GLN A 213 -17.74 6.26 24.51
N LEU A 214 -17.25 5.02 24.60
CA LEU A 214 -17.24 4.04 23.52
C LEU A 214 -18.10 2.83 23.89
N PRO A 215 -18.87 2.26 22.94
CA PRO A 215 -19.79 1.16 23.22
C PRO A 215 -19.04 -0.11 23.63
N ILE A 216 -19.52 -0.79 24.69
CA ILE A 216 -19.16 -2.18 24.92
C ILE A 216 -19.99 -3.01 23.96
N ILE A 217 -19.30 -3.80 23.16
CA ILE A 217 -19.97 -4.76 22.32
C ILE A 217 -19.94 -6.06 23.08
N ASN A 218 -21.11 -6.69 23.23
CA ASN A 218 -21.26 -8.05 23.74
C ASN A 218 -20.56 -9.02 22.78
N GLY A 219 -19.23 -8.99 22.74
CA GLY A 219 -18.43 -10.12 22.31
C GLY A 219 -18.63 -11.26 23.32
N PRO A 220 -18.20 -12.50 22.99
CA PRO A 220 -18.22 -13.58 23.95
C PRO A 220 -17.58 -13.09 25.25
N SER A 221 -18.17 -13.43 26.40
CA SER A 221 -17.80 -13.02 27.76
C SER A 221 -16.35 -13.33 28.17
N SER A 222 -15.50 -13.72 27.23
CA SER A 222 -14.11 -14.14 27.33
C SER A 222 -13.20 -13.58 26.21
N GLY A 223 -13.67 -12.68 25.34
CA GLY A 223 -12.87 -12.09 24.26
C GLY A 223 -12.18 -10.77 24.65
N PRO A 224 -10.99 -10.45 24.10
CA PRO A 224 -10.39 -9.14 24.27
C PRO A 224 -11.27 -8.08 23.61
N ALA A 225 -11.42 -6.94 24.27
CA ALA A 225 -12.24 -5.84 23.81
C ALA A 225 -11.67 -5.21 22.51
N ASN A 226 -12.55 -4.62 21.71
CA ASN A 226 -12.17 -3.99 20.44
C ASN A 226 -11.34 -2.72 20.69
N THR A 227 -10.17 -2.61 20.07
CA THR A 227 -9.35 -1.38 20.08
C THR A 227 -10.00 -0.31 19.20
N PHE A 228 -9.77 0.96 19.53
CA PHE A 228 -10.25 2.10 18.75
C PHE A 228 -9.10 3.02 18.36
N ARG A 229 -9.13 3.58 17.15
CA ARG A 229 -8.25 4.69 16.76
C ARG A 229 -9.02 6.00 16.98
N VAL A 230 -8.41 6.94 17.68
CA VAL A 230 -9.01 8.23 18.01
C VAL A 230 -8.08 9.35 17.59
N THR A 231 -8.65 10.34 16.91
CA THR A 231 -7.99 11.58 16.50
C THR A 231 -8.82 12.76 16.96
N PHE A 232 -8.20 13.81 17.50
CA PHE A 232 -8.86 15.08 17.83
C PHE A 232 -7.86 16.21 18.02
N ASP A 233 -8.33 17.44 17.84
CA ASP A 233 -7.62 18.65 18.19
C ASP A 233 -8.08 19.18 19.54
N TYR A 234 -7.14 19.72 20.31
CA TYR A 234 -7.38 20.23 21.64
C TYR A 234 -6.54 21.48 21.92
N TRP A 235 -7.07 22.36 22.78
CA TRP A 235 -6.42 23.59 23.21
C TRP A 235 -5.86 23.42 24.61
N VAL A 236 -4.57 23.73 24.76
CA VAL A 236 -3.91 23.76 26.06
C VAL A 236 -3.44 25.16 26.39
N GLN A 237 -3.42 25.47 27.68
CA GLN A 237 -2.81 26.67 28.23
C GLN A 237 -1.50 26.28 28.93
N PRO A 238 -0.33 26.65 28.40
CA PRO A 238 0.93 26.50 29.11
C PRO A 238 0.97 27.41 30.36
N PHE A 239 1.76 27.01 31.36
CA PHE A 239 1.96 27.76 32.61
C PHE A 239 2.38 29.22 32.37
N SER A 240 3.18 29.45 31.32
CA SER A 240 3.50 30.77 30.79
C SER A 240 3.49 30.70 29.27
N GLY A 241 2.52 31.32 28.62
CA GLY A 241 2.43 31.35 27.16
C GLY A 241 1.02 31.62 26.66
N ASP A 242 0.89 31.75 25.36
CA ASP A 242 -0.42 31.82 24.70
C ASP A 242 -1.07 30.44 24.62
N LYS A 243 -2.39 30.41 24.42
CA LYS A 243 -3.13 29.18 24.14
C LYS A 243 -2.52 28.46 22.93
N VAL A 244 -2.30 27.16 23.04
CA VAL A 244 -1.71 26.34 21.98
C VAL A 244 -2.72 25.28 21.54
N ARG A 245 -2.98 25.19 20.24
CA ARG A 245 -3.73 24.07 19.66
C ARG A 245 -2.78 22.92 19.36
N ARG A 246 -3.18 21.70 19.74
CA ARG A 246 -2.45 20.45 19.50
C ARG A 246 -3.40 19.41 18.91
N THR A 247 -2.84 18.42 18.25
CA THR A 247 -3.58 17.29 17.67
C THR A 247 -3.11 16.01 18.32
N PHE A 248 -4.05 15.17 18.75
CA PHE A 248 -3.80 13.80 19.17
C PHE A 248 -4.24 12.85 18.06
N THR A 249 -3.46 11.80 17.82
CA THR A 249 -3.87 10.63 17.04
C THR A 249 -3.24 9.43 17.69
N GLY A 250 -4.06 8.48 18.12
CA GLY A 250 -3.57 7.29 18.82
C GLY A 250 -4.60 6.18 18.87
N GLN A 251 -4.15 5.01 19.34
CA GLN A 251 -5.04 3.90 19.63
C GLN A 251 -5.38 3.86 21.12
N ILE A 252 -6.62 3.50 21.40
CA ILE A 252 -7.16 3.35 22.74
C ILE A 252 -7.61 1.90 22.90
N VAL A 253 -7.05 1.22 23.91
CA VAL A 253 -7.41 -0.13 24.28
C VAL A 253 -8.45 -0.10 25.41
N PRO A 254 -9.55 -0.86 25.33
CA PRO A 254 -10.52 -0.91 26.40
C PRO A 254 -9.99 -1.47 27.72
N PRO A 255 -10.35 -0.86 28.87
CA PRO A 255 -10.02 -1.40 30.17
C PRO A 255 -10.69 -2.76 30.40
N SER A 256 -10.08 -3.59 31.24
CA SER A 256 -10.51 -4.98 31.50
C SER A 256 -11.83 -5.13 32.27
N SER A 257 -12.31 -4.07 32.91
CA SER A 257 -13.60 -4.06 33.62
C SER A 257 -14.41 -2.82 33.23
N PRO A 258 -15.40 -2.96 32.34
CA PRO A 258 -16.24 -1.83 31.99
C PRO A 258 -17.22 -1.46 33.12
N GLY A 259 -17.21 -0.20 33.53
CA GLY A 259 -18.27 0.37 34.35
C GLY A 259 -19.49 0.75 33.50
N GLY A 260 -20.44 -0.17 33.34
CA GLY A 260 -21.80 0.13 32.85
C GLY A 260 -21.96 0.38 31.34
N GLY A 261 -22.04 -0.69 30.53
CA GLY A 261 -22.44 -0.63 29.11
C GLY A 261 -21.46 0.06 28.14
N TYR A 262 -20.51 0.84 28.67
CA TYR A 262 -19.55 1.65 27.93
C TYR A 262 -18.14 1.61 28.53
N TYR A 263 -17.17 1.95 27.69
CA TYR A 263 -15.85 2.37 28.11
C TYR A 263 -15.83 3.90 28.16
N THR A 264 -15.53 4.46 29.33
CA THR A 264 -15.39 5.91 29.50
C THR A 264 -13.91 6.27 29.56
N TYR A 265 -13.51 7.23 28.75
CA TYR A 265 -12.17 7.79 28.73
C TYR A 265 -12.23 9.28 28.99
N TYR A 266 -11.38 9.74 29.90
CA TYR A 266 -11.10 11.16 29.99
C TYR A 266 -10.06 11.55 28.94
N ILE A 267 -10.21 12.75 28.36
CA ILE A 267 -9.19 13.29 27.47
C ILE A 267 -7.91 13.51 28.27
N VAL A 268 -8.01 14.23 29.38
CA VAL A 268 -6.95 14.39 30.38
C VAL A 268 -7.44 13.80 31.68
N GLN A 269 -6.59 13.03 32.35
CA GLN A 269 -6.93 12.43 33.63
C GLN A 269 -7.25 13.53 34.68
N PRO A 270 -8.44 13.50 35.30
CA PRO A 270 -8.80 14.48 36.32
C PRO A 270 -7.90 14.38 37.56
N SER A 271 -7.56 15.53 38.14
CA SER A 271 -6.79 15.55 39.39
C SER A 271 -7.57 14.86 40.53
N GLY A 272 -6.99 13.79 41.09
CA GLY A 272 -7.59 13.01 42.18
C GLY A 272 -8.40 11.78 41.75
N ASP A 273 -8.65 11.57 40.44
CA ASP A 273 -9.27 10.34 39.93
C ASP A 273 -8.21 9.45 39.24
N THR A 274 -7.72 8.44 39.97
CA THR A 274 -6.76 7.46 39.45
C THR A 274 -7.42 6.23 38.83
N SER A 275 -8.76 6.18 38.81
CA SER A 275 -9.50 4.98 38.41
C SER A 275 -9.56 4.78 36.89
N LEU A 276 -9.38 5.85 36.10
CA LEU A 276 -9.40 5.81 34.64
C LEU A 276 -8.22 6.60 34.04
N PRO A 277 -7.47 6.03 33.09
CA PRO A 277 -6.37 6.74 32.44
C PRO A 277 -6.90 7.84 31.50
N GLY A 278 -6.18 8.96 31.44
CA GLY A 278 -6.38 9.98 30.41
C GLY A 278 -5.85 9.50 29.05
N ILE A 279 -6.49 9.91 27.96
CA ILE A 279 -6.04 9.63 26.59
C ILE A 279 -4.72 10.35 26.30
N ILE A 280 -4.59 11.59 26.77
CA ILE A 280 -3.39 12.40 26.62
C ILE A 280 -2.79 12.75 27.98
N THR A 281 -1.46 12.92 27.97
CA THR A 281 -0.69 13.44 29.10
C THR A 281 -0.30 14.88 28.79
N LEU A 282 -0.67 15.81 29.67
CA LEU A 282 -0.26 17.21 29.55
C LEU A 282 1.17 17.40 30.09
N GLY A 283 1.85 18.44 29.60
CA GLY A 283 3.14 18.87 30.14
C GLY A 283 3.01 19.45 31.55
N ALA A 284 4.15 19.59 32.24
CA ALA A 284 4.18 20.16 33.58
C ALA A 284 3.64 21.60 33.59
N GLY A 285 2.59 21.85 34.39
CA GLY A 285 1.95 23.16 34.52
C GLY A 285 1.01 23.54 33.38
N GLU A 286 0.73 22.62 32.43
CA GLU A 286 -0.27 22.84 31.38
C GLU A 286 -1.68 22.44 31.86
N SER A 287 -2.70 23.16 31.38
CA SER A 287 -4.11 22.80 31.56
C SER A 287 -4.83 22.65 30.23
N LEU A 288 -5.79 21.71 30.16
CA LEU A 288 -6.68 21.55 29.03
C LEU A 288 -7.76 22.63 29.09
N LEU A 289 -7.90 23.41 28.01
CA LEU A 289 -8.95 24.42 27.88
C LEU A 289 -10.19 23.84 27.22
N SER A 290 -10.03 23.19 26.07
CA SER A 290 -11.15 22.59 25.33
C SER A 290 -10.67 21.58 24.29
N VAL A 291 -11.59 20.76 23.81
CA VAL A 291 -11.42 19.87 22.64
C VAL A 291 -12.33 20.36 21.53
N ASP A 292 -11.79 20.48 20.32
CA ASP A 292 -12.57 20.89 19.16
C ASP A 292 -13.47 19.73 18.72
N GLN A 293 -14.76 19.84 19.06
CA GLN A 293 -15.75 18.78 18.87
C GLN A 293 -15.77 18.21 17.44
N PHE A 294 -15.59 19.04 16.42
CA PHE A 294 -15.70 18.64 15.01
C PHE A 294 -14.44 17.97 14.46
N THR A 295 -13.40 17.86 15.27
CA THR A 295 -12.14 17.20 14.91
C THR A 295 -12.02 15.81 15.53
N ILE A 296 -12.99 15.42 16.36
CA ILE A 296 -13.03 14.11 16.98
C ILE A 296 -13.43 13.08 15.93
N HIS A 297 -12.53 12.15 15.65
CA HIS A 297 -12.75 11.04 14.74
C HIS A 297 -12.43 9.75 15.48
N VAL A 298 -13.37 8.79 15.48
CA VAL A 298 -13.22 7.50 16.15
C VAL A 298 -13.45 6.39 15.13
N LEU A 299 -12.50 5.46 15.03
CA LEU A 299 -12.60 4.27 14.18
C LEU A 299 -12.45 3.02 15.04
N LYS A 300 -13.35 2.05 14.84
CA LYS A 300 -13.28 0.75 15.53
C LYS A 300 -12.35 -0.20 14.78
N GLN A 301 -11.43 -0.87 15.48
CA GLN A 301 -10.55 -1.87 14.87
C GLN A 301 -11.31 -3.20 14.66
N PHE A 302 -11.03 -3.87 13.54
CA PHE A 302 -11.42 -5.26 13.34
C PHE A 302 -10.52 -6.19 14.15
N ARG A 303 -11.11 -7.24 14.73
CA ARG A 303 -10.42 -8.21 15.56
C ARG A 303 -10.04 -9.45 14.73
N GLN A 304 -8.77 -9.84 14.83
CA GLN A 304 -8.33 -11.11 14.24
C GLN A 304 -8.85 -12.27 15.09
N VAL A 305 -9.43 -13.29 14.45
CA VAL A 305 -9.98 -14.48 15.12
C VAL A 305 -9.54 -15.77 14.41
N THR A 306 -9.59 -16.89 15.13
CA THR A 306 -9.43 -18.23 14.54
C THR A 306 -10.77 -18.81 14.07
N ALA A 307 -11.87 -18.41 14.71
CA ALA A 307 -13.24 -18.74 14.34
C ALA A 307 -14.14 -17.50 14.51
N PHE A 308 -15.07 -17.31 13.57
CA PHE A 308 -16.00 -16.19 13.62
C PHE A 308 -17.04 -16.36 14.73
N SER A 309 -17.35 -15.27 15.41
CA SER A 309 -18.47 -15.12 16.32
C SER A 309 -19.61 -14.34 15.62
N THR A 310 -20.49 -13.72 16.41
CA THR A 310 -21.54 -12.84 15.91
C THR A 310 -21.07 -11.38 15.70
N ASP A 311 -19.86 -10.99 16.13
CA ASP A 311 -19.34 -9.62 15.91
C ASP A 311 -18.95 -9.43 14.43
N PRO A 312 -19.57 -8.47 13.70
CA PRO A 312 -19.24 -8.21 12.31
C PRO A 312 -17.85 -7.58 12.11
N TYR A 313 -17.20 -7.09 13.16
CA TYR A 313 -15.85 -6.53 13.13
C TYR A 313 -14.78 -7.58 13.38
N GLU A 314 -14.91 -8.74 12.75
CA GLU A 314 -13.95 -9.84 12.87
C GLU A 314 -13.41 -10.24 11.50
N TYR A 315 -12.15 -10.65 11.49
CA TYR A 315 -11.48 -11.16 10.30
C TYR A 315 -10.56 -12.33 10.64
N LYS A 316 -10.29 -13.17 9.64
CA LYS A 316 -9.19 -14.13 9.64
C LYS A 316 -8.16 -13.70 8.61
N LEU A 317 -6.90 -13.85 8.96
CA LEU A 317 -5.79 -13.73 8.03
C LEU A 317 -5.57 -15.12 7.42
N THR A 318 -6.11 -15.36 6.23
CA THR A 318 -6.06 -16.70 5.60
C THR A 318 -4.73 -16.95 4.93
N ASP A 319 -4.16 -15.93 4.31
CA ASP A 319 -2.81 -15.98 3.75
C ASP A 319 -2.20 -14.58 3.75
N TRP A 320 -1.18 -14.36 4.57
CA TRP A 320 -0.52 -13.06 4.67
C TRP A 320 0.35 -12.76 3.45
N ALA A 321 0.98 -13.78 2.86
CA ALA A 321 1.95 -13.61 1.78
C ALA A 321 1.25 -13.12 0.52
N HIS A 322 0.03 -13.59 0.30
CA HIS A 322 -0.80 -13.20 -0.84
C HIS A 322 -1.76 -12.03 -0.52
N GLY A 323 -1.78 -11.54 0.73
CA GLY A 323 -2.68 -10.46 1.16
C GLY A 323 -4.16 -10.87 1.11
N LEU A 324 -4.47 -12.12 1.49
CA LEU A 324 -5.83 -12.65 1.52
C LEU A 324 -6.42 -12.52 2.92
N LEU A 325 -7.57 -11.85 3.00
CA LEU A 325 -8.34 -11.60 4.20
C LEU A 325 -9.73 -12.21 4.06
N LEU A 326 -10.19 -12.83 5.14
CA LEU A 326 -11.54 -13.34 5.23
C LEU A 326 -12.29 -12.58 6.31
N PHE A 327 -13.31 -11.82 5.93
CA PHE A 327 -14.16 -11.11 6.89
C PHE A 327 -15.32 -11.99 7.36
N ASN A 328 -15.80 -11.72 8.57
CA ASN A 328 -16.97 -12.40 9.11
C ASN A 328 -18.18 -12.22 8.17
N PRO A 329 -18.88 -13.30 7.78
CA PRO A 329 -20.10 -13.20 6.97
C PRO A 329 -21.15 -12.20 7.49
N ALA A 330 -21.22 -12.00 8.81
CA ALA A 330 -22.12 -11.03 9.43
C ALA A 330 -21.84 -9.58 8.97
N GLY A 331 -20.60 -9.27 8.59
CA GLY A 331 -20.19 -7.96 8.11
C GLY A 331 -20.89 -7.54 6.82
N PHE A 332 -21.18 -8.48 5.91
CA PHE A 332 -21.87 -8.19 4.64
C PHE A 332 -23.27 -7.60 4.84
N ASN A 333 -24.00 -8.08 5.86
CA ASN A 333 -25.34 -7.60 6.18
C ASN A 333 -25.37 -6.47 7.21
N THR A 334 -24.19 -6.00 7.65
CA THR A 334 -24.08 -4.94 8.65
C THR A 334 -24.07 -3.58 7.97
N PHE A 335 -24.91 -2.68 8.47
CA PHE A 335 -25.02 -1.31 8.00
C PHE A 335 -24.80 -0.35 9.16
N GLN A 336 -24.15 0.75 8.85
CA GLN A 336 -24.04 1.90 9.73
C GLN A 336 -25.05 2.95 9.28
N TYR A 337 -25.77 3.53 10.22
CA TYR A 337 -26.65 4.66 9.93
C TYR A 337 -25.92 5.90 10.40
N THR A 338 -25.41 6.67 9.46
CA THR A 338 -24.78 7.96 9.77
C THR A 338 -25.77 9.07 9.45
N SER A 339 -25.46 10.30 9.85
CA SER A 339 -26.14 11.52 9.40
C SER A 339 -26.25 11.66 7.87
N LYS A 340 -25.44 10.89 7.11
CA LYS A 340 -25.42 10.84 5.64
C LYS A 340 -26.27 9.71 5.07
N GLY A 341 -26.90 8.90 5.92
CA GLY A 341 -27.77 7.79 5.54
C GLY A 341 -27.17 6.42 5.88
N ARG A 342 -27.80 5.38 5.34
CA ARG A 342 -27.41 3.99 5.54
C ARG A 342 -26.21 3.64 4.65
N GLN A 343 -25.09 3.27 5.25
CA GLN A 343 -23.88 2.85 4.56
C GLN A 343 -23.52 1.40 4.92
N PRO A 344 -23.04 0.58 3.98
CA PRO A 344 -22.51 -0.74 4.30
C PRO A 344 -21.26 -0.64 5.17
N LEU A 345 -20.97 -1.69 5.93
CA LEU A 345 -19.71 -1.77 6.68
C LEU A 345 -18.52 -1.80 5.71
N ILE A 346 -17.58 -0.87 5.89
CA ILE A 346 -16.34 -0.77 5.11
C ILE A 346 -15.18 -1.19 6.01
N ALA A 347 -14.26 -1.98 5.47
CA ALA A 347 -12.97 -2.27 6.07
C ALA A 347 -11.90 -1.41 5.43
N LYS A 348 -11.17 -0.65 6.26
CA LYS A 348 -10.02 0.17 5.90
C LYS A 348 -8.75 -0.56 6.34
N VAL A 349 -7.99 -1.07 5.39
CA VAL A 349 -6.79 -1.87 5.65
C VAL A 349 -5.55 -1.02 5.42
N SER A 350 -4.75 -0.83 6.47
CA SER A 350 -3.44 -0.19 6.39
C SER A 350 -2.36 -1.27 6.43
N TYR A 351 -1.45 -1.27 5.45
CA TYR A 351 -0.44 -2.31 5.30
C TYR A 351 0.82 -1.81 4.59
N ASP A 352 1.95 -2.49 4.80
CA ASP A 352 3.19 -2.25 4.05
C ASP A 352 3.33 -3.26 2.91
N VAL A 353 3.53 -2.79 1.68
CA VAL A 353 3.80 -3.64 0.51
C VAL A 353 5.18 -4.29 0.62
N TYR A 354 5.27 -5.57 0.26
CA TYR A 354 6.52 -6.34 0.30
C TYR A 354 7.55 -5.83 -0.71
N ASP A 355 7.18 -5.83 -2.00
CA ASP A 355 8.06 -5.43 -3.10
C ASP A 355 7.26 -4.99 -4.34
N TRP A 356 7.36 -3.72 -4.69
CA TRP A 356 6.68 -3.12 -5.86
C TRP A 356 7.18 -3.65 -7.21
N ARG A 357 8.27 -4.42 -7.23
CA ARG A 357 8.73 -5.11 -8.44
C ARG A 357 7.92 -6.36 -8.76
N ILE A 358 7.18 -6.88 -7.78
CA ILE A 358 6.20 -7.93 -8.00
C ILE A 358 4.97 -7.26 -8.61
N LEU A 359 4.84 -7.41 -9.92
CA LEU A 359 3.70 -6.92 -10.69
C LEU A 359 2.55 -7.91 -10.52
N HIS A 360 1.33 -7.38 -10.59
CA HIS A 360 0.13 -8.19 -10.61
C HIS A 360 -0.77 -7.82 -11.79
N GLU A 361 -1.40 -8.82 -12.38
CA GLU A 361 -2.40 -8.64 -13.43
C GLU A 361 -3.61 -9.54 -13.19
N ASN A 362 -4.81 -8.99 -13.38
CA ASN A 362 -6.07 -9.72 -13.27
C ASN A 362 -6.51 -10.17 -14.68
N LEU A 363 -6.38 -11.46 -14.96
CA LEU A 363 -6.64 -12.06 -16.27
C LEU A 363 -7.85 -12.97 -16.21
N SER A 364 -8.74 -12.89 -17.21
CA SER A 364 -9.88 -13.81 -17.31
C SER A 364 -9.53 -14.98 -18.22
N VAL A 365 -9.90 -16.18 -17.79
CA VAL A 365 -9.70 -17.40 -18.57
C VAL A 365 -10.87 -17.59 -19.54
N ALA A 366 -10.56 -17.64 -20.84
CA ALA A 366 -11.56 -17.84 -21.88
C ALA A 366 -12.18 -19.26 -21.83
N ASP A 367 -13.40 -19.38 -22.35
CA ASP A 367 -14.15 -20.65 -22.44
C ASP A 367 -13.68 -21.53 -23.61
N THR A 368 -12.37 -21.76 -23.72
CA THR A 368 -11.75 -22.51 -24.82
C THR A 368 -10.72 -23.50 -24.32
N ALA A 369 -10.58 -24.63 -25.02
CA ALA A 369 -9.75 -25.78 -24.63
C ALA A 369 -8.22 -25.56 -24.67
N ASN A 370 -7.70 -24.36 -24.93
CA ASN A 370 -6.27 -24.05 -24.82
C ASN A 370 -6.11 -22.67 -24.17
N VAL A 371 -5.78 -22.66 -22.88
CA VAL A 371 -5.63 -21.42 -22.11
C VAL A 371 -4.16 -21.08 -22.01
N ALA A 372 -3.76 -20.08 -22.78
CA ALA A 372 -2.49 -19.38 -22.63
C ALA A 372 -2.80 -17.94 -22.24
N LEU A 373 -2.40 -17.55 -21.04
CA LEU A 373 -2.52 -16.20 -20.53
C LEU A 373 -1.26 -15.42 -20.89
N ARG A 374 -1.44 -14.21 -21.41
CA ARG A 374 -0.32 -13.33 -21.73
C ARG A 374 -0.33 -12.14 -20.79
N VAL A 375 0.77 -11.93 -20.08
CA VAL A 375 0.96 -10.73 -19.25
C VAL A 375 1.37 -9.54 -20.12
N SER A 376 1.03 -8.33 -19.65
CA SER A 376 1.33 -7.06 -20.32
C SER A 376 2.84 -6.73 -20.35
N SER A 377 3.63 -7.31 -19.44
CA SER A 377 5.03 -6.96 -19.25
C SER A 377 6.02 -7.45 -20.31
N PHE A 378 7.25 -6.95 -20.20
CA PHE A 378 8.41 -7.19 -21.07
C PHE A 378 9.05 -8.58 -20.92
N GLY A 379 8.23 -9.60 -20.72
CA GLY A 379 8.69 -10.92 -20.30
C GLY A 379 8.93 -11.00 -18.80
N ILE A 380 8.88 -12.23 -18.31
CA ILE A 380 8.94 -12.59 -16.90
C ILE A 380 10.38 -12.93 -16.55
N LYS A 381 10.83 -12.53 -15.36
CA LYS A 381 12.17 -12.82 -14.87
C LYS A 381 12.30 -14.32 -14.60
N ALA A 382 13.12 -14.99 -15.40
CA ALA A 382 13.33 -16.43 -15.29
C ALA A 382 14.14 -16.80 -14.05
N ARG A 383 13.89 -17.99 -13.50
CA ARG A 383 14.70 -18.56 -12.40
C ARG A 383 16.16 -18.65 -12.83
N GLU A 384 17.07 -18.39 -11.90
CA GLU A 384 18.53 -18.35 -12.12
C GLU A 384 19.02 -17.25 -13.08
N SER A 385 18.12 -16.35 -13.54
CA SER A 385 18.56 -15.12 -14.19
C SER A 385 19.39 -14.26 -13.24
N GLN A 386 20.24 -13.41 -13.81
CA GLN A 386 21.13 -12.56 -13.03
C GLN A 386 20.39 -11.33 -12.50
N ASN A 387 20.53 -11.07 -11.20
CA ASN A 387 20.12 -9.83 -10.55
C ASN A 387 21.14 -8.72 -10.82
N PRO A 388 20.79 -7.44 -10.56
CA PRO A 388 21.69 -6.30 -10.77
C PRO A 388 23.01 -6.39 -10.01
N ASP A 389 23.02 -7.07 -8.86
CA ASP A 389 24.18 -7.31 -8.00
C ASP A 389 24.92 -8.61 -8.32
N TYR A 390 24.71 -9.16 -9.52
CA TYR A 390 25.27 -10.43 -10.01
C TYR A 390 24.78 -11.69 -9.28
N THR A 391 23.92 -11.57 -8.26
CA THR A 391 23.30 -12.73 -7.61
C THR A 391 22.28 -13.41 -8.53
N ARG A 392 21.85 -14.63 -8.17
CA ARG A 392 20.87 -15.39 -8.97
C ARG A 392 19.46 -15.16 -8.44
N PHE A 393 18.52 -14.91 -9.35
CA PHE A 393 17.09 -14.82 -9.03
C PHE A 393 16.54 -16.19 -8.62
N LYS A 394 16.01 -16.29 -7.39
CA LYS A 394 15.52 -17.56 -6.83
C LYS A 394 14.00 -17.74 -6.87
N GLY A 395 13.25 -16.68 -7.18
CA GLY A 395 11.79 -16.64 -7.14
C GLY A 395 11.31 -15.30 -6.57
N LEU A 396 10.00 -15.15 -6.39
CA LEU A 396 9.38 -13.91 -5.90
C LEU A 396 9.68 -13.59 -4.43
N ASN A 397 10.20 -14.57 -3.68
CA ASN A 397 10.30 -14.60 -2.21
C ASN A 397 8.95 -14.48 -1.50
N VAL A 398 7.89 -14.97 -2.16
CA VAL A 398 6.54 -15.07 -1.59
C VAL A 398 6.30 -16.58 -1.38
N PRO A 399 6.22 -17.06 -0.14
CA PRO A 399 6.10 -18.49 0.13
C PRO A 399 4.74 -19.01 -0.34
N THR A 400 4.75 -20.08 -1.13
CA THR A 400 3.55 -20.82 -1.53
C THR A 400 3.64 -22.26 -1.05
N LEU A 401 2.51 -22.84 -0.64
CA LEU A 401 2.44 -24.29 -0.41
C LEU A 401 2.40 -25.03 -1.75
N ASP A 402 3.15 -26.12 -1.82
CA ASP A 402 3.19 -27.02 -2.97
C ASP A 402 3.26 -28.47 -2.50
N ILE A 403 3.07 -29.42 -3.42
CA ILE A 403 3.21 -30.85 -3.15
C ILE A 403 4.70 -31.21 -3.10
N ASP A 404 5.13 -31.97 -2.09
CA ASP A 404 6.49 -32.54 -2.09
C ASP A 404 6.62 -33.62 -3.19
N PRO A 405 7.38 -33.38 -4.27
CA PRO A 405 7.50 -34.37 -5.35
C PRO A 405 8.18 -35.67 -4.90
N ALA A 406 8.95 -35.67 -3.80
CA ALA A 406 9.62 -36.86 -3.28
C ALA A 406 8.66 -37.83 -2.57
N GLN A 407 7.48 -37.37 -2.15
CA GLN A 407 6.49 -38.16 -1.41
C GLN A 407 5.33 -38.66 -2.28
N VAL A 408 5.38 -38.40 -3.60
CA VAL A 408 4.34 -38.82 -4.56
C VAL A 408 4.52 -40.28 -5.01
N ASP A 409 5.55 -40.99 -4.54
CA ASP A 409 5.92 -42.31 -5.06
C ASP A 409 5.13 -43.47 -4.42
N THR A 410 4.19 -44.00 -5.21
CA THR A 410 3.58 -45.35 -5.20
C THR A 410 2.74 -45.78 -3.97
N SER A 411 1.46 -46.06 -4.23
CA SER A 411 0.47 -46.71 -3.33
C SER A 411 -0.17 -45.86 -2.23
N VAL A 412 -0.21 -44.54 -2.39
CA VAL A 412 -1.07 -43.69 -1.56
C VAL A 412 -2.53 -44.08 -1.82
N SER A 413 -3.18 -44.75 -0.87
CA SER A 413 -4.61 -45.02 -0.92
C SER A 413 -5.37 -43.71 -1.13
N ALA A 414 -6.40 -43.73 -1.98
CA ALA A 414 -7.31 -42.60 -2.16
C ALA A 414 -7.69 -42.06 -0.77
N ASN A 415 -7.40 -40.77 -0.52
CA ASN A 415 -7.66 -40.00 0.72
C ASN A 415 -6.51 -39.83 1.73
N THR A 416 -5.26 -40.21 1.44
CA THR A 416 -4.15 -39.78 2.32
C THR A 416 -3.69 -38.36 1.95
N PRO A 417 -3.65 -37.41 2.91
CA PRO A 417 -3.07 -36.09 2.67
C PRO A 417 -1.60 -36.21 2.27
N ILE A 418 -1.20 -35.55 1.19
CA ILE A 418 0.22 -35.49 0.80
C ILE A 418 0.88 -34.35 1.58
N PRO A 419 2.07 -34.57 2.20
CA PRO A 419 2.82 -33.51 2.83
C PRO A 419 3.10 -32.36 1.86
N THR A 420 2.90 -31.13 2.31
CA THR A 420 3.22 -29.93 1.54
C THR A 420 4.60 -29.39 1.88
N ILE A 421 5.26 -28.80 0.89
CA ILE A 421 6.48 -28.01 1.05
C ILE A 421 6.20 -26.55 0.77
N THR A 422 6.96 -25.65 1.40
CA THR A 422 6.98 -24.25 1.02
C THR A 422 7.95 -24.04 -0.13
N THR A 423 7.46 -23.54 -1.25
CA THR A 423 8.26 -23.22 -2.43
C THR A 423 8.36 -21.70 -2.64
N ASN A 424 9.29 -21.31 -3.51
CA ASN A 424 9.47 -19.92 -3.94
C ASN A 424 9.35 -19.84 -5.47
N PRO A 425 8.11 -19.76 -6.00
CA PRO A 425 7.88 -19.81 -7.42
C PRO A 425 8.30 -18.50 -8.11
N THR A 426 8.46 -18.58 -9.43
CA THR A 426 8.77 -17.39 -10.27
C THR A 426 7.51 -16.62 -10.68
N VAL A 427 6.38 -17.31 -10.72
CA VAL A 427 5.05 -16.81 -11.02
C VAL A 427 4.07 -17.49 -10.07
N ILE A 428 3.15 -16.71 -9.51
CA ILE A 428 2.06 -17.22 -8.68
C ILE A 428 0.75 -16.93 -9.42
N VAL A 429 -0.15 -17.90 -9.45
CA VAL A 429 -1.47 -17.76 -10.06
C VAL A 429 -2.51 -18.04 -9.00
N GLU A 430 -3.35 -17.05 -8.72
CA GLU A 430 -4.39 -17.08 -7.69
C GLU A 430 -5.76 -16.97 -8.32
N ASP A 431 -6.70 -17.82 -7.91
CA ASP A 431 -8.10 -17.67 -8.26
C ASP A 431 -8.74 -16.56 -7.41
N GLN A 432 -9.29 -15.53 -8.04
CA GLN A 432 -9.92 -14.40 -7.33
C GLN A 432 -11.26 -14.77 -6.68
N GLU A 433 -11.86 -15.89 -7.09
CA GLU A 433 -13.12 -16.35 -6.49
C GLU A 433 -12.90 -17.10 -5.18
N THR A 434 -11.94 -18.02 -5.14
CA THR A 434 -11.70 -18.90 -3.99
C THR A 434 -10.44 -18.57 -3.19
N GLY A 435 -9.59 -17.68 -3.69
CA GLY A 435 -8.26 -17.39 -3.14
C GLY A 435 -7.28 -18.54 -3.32
N ALA A 436 -7.63 -19.58 -4.08
CA ALA A 436 -6.80 -20.76 -4.22
C ALA A 436 -5.58 -20.47 -5.11
N VAL A 437 -4.42 -20.97 -4.69
CA VAL A 437 -3.16 -20.84 -5.43
C VAL A 437 -2.96 -22.09 -6.29
N VAL A 438 -2.70 -21.90 -7.58
CA VAL A 438 -2.34 -23.00 -8.50
C VAL A 438 -0.97 -23.53 -8.14
N LEU A 439 -0.83 -24.86 -8.05
CA LEU A 439 0.45 -25.51 -7.75
C LEU A 439 1.52 -25.14 -8.79
N SER A 440 2.77 -24.96 -8.35
CA SER A 440 3.82 -24.42 -9.24
C SER A 440 4.17 -25.37 -10.38
N ASP A 441 4.07 -26.68 -10.16
CA ASP A 441 4.29 -27.71 -11.19
C ASP A 441 3.18 -27.75 -12.27
N GLU A 442 2.01 -27.16 -11.99
CA GLU A 442 0.91 -27.03 -12.97
C GLU A 442 1.05 -25.78 -13.84
N VAL A 443 2.00 -24.88 -13.54
CA VAL A 443 2.22 -23.64 -14.30
C VAL A 443 3.36 -23.83 -15.32
N VAL A 444 3.06 -23.60 -16.60
CA VAL A 444 4.05 -23.58 -17.68
C VAL A 444 4.38 -22.14 -18.04
N LEU A 445 5.66 -21.79 -17.95
CA LEU A 445 6.12 -20.43 -18.18
C LEU A 445 6.99 -20.33 -19.44
N ASP A 446 6.55 -19.51 -20.40
CA ASP A 446 7.42 -18.88 -21.38
C ASP A 446 7.83 -17.49 -20.86
N SER A 447 8.99 -17.42 -20.24
CA SER A 447 9.53 -16.21 -19.62
C SER A 447 9.90 -15.13 -20.63
N VAL A 448 10.21 -15.49 -21.88
CA VAL A 448 10.64 -14.53 -22.91
C VAL A 448 9.44 -13.77 -23.46
N HIS A 449 8.34 -14.48 -23.73
CA HIS A 449 7.14 -13.89 -24.30
C HIS A 449 6.10 -13.47 -23.25
N GLY A 450 6.32 -13.81 -21.97
CA GLY A 450 5.36 -13.53 -20.90
C GLY A 450 4.08 -14.34 -21.04
N ILE A 451 4.20 -15.59 -21.49
CA ILE A 451 3.05 -16.49 -21.68
C ILE A 451 3.03 -17.50 -20.55
N ILE A 452 1.85 -17.67 -19.95
CA ILE A 452 1.56 -18.59 -18.87
C ILE A 452 0.55 -19.60 -19.40
N GLY A 453 0.96 -20.85 -19.48
CA GLY A 453 0.09 -21.98 -19.78
C GLY A 453 -0.15 -22.81 -18.52
N PHE A 454 -1.13 -23.70 -18.60
CA PHE A 454 -1.44 -24.65 -17.53
C PHE A 454 -1.20 -26.07 -18.00
N ARG A 455 -0.60 -26.88 -17.13
CA ARG A 455 -0.63 -28.33 -17.29
C ARG A 455 -1.93 -28.81 -16.68
N ASN A 456 -2.53 -29.77 -17.36
CA ASN A 456 -3.67 -30.49 -16.81
C ASN A 456 -3.12 -31.46 -15.77
N GLY A 457 -3.70 -31.40 -14.57
CA GLY A 457 -3.25 -32.08 -13.36
C GLY A 457 -2.37 -33.31 -13.60
N VAL A 458 -1.19 -33.30 -12.99
CA VAL A 458 -0.34 -34.49 -12.76
C VAL A 458 0.52 -34.94 -13.95
N THR A 459 1.63 -34.25 -14.22
CA THR A 459 2.71 -34.79 -15.09
C THR A 459 3.73 -35.65 -14.33
N LYS A 460 3.67 -35.75 -12.99
CA LYS A 460 4.64 -36.53 -12.17
C LYS A 460 4.06 -37.60 -11.25
N SER A 461 2.78 -37.56 -10.87
CA SER A 461 2.19 -38.73 -10.19
C SER A 461 1.83 -39.76 -11.26
N LYS A 462 2.33 -41.00 -11.14
CA LYS A 462 1.95 -42.13 -11.99
C LYS A 462 0.48 -42.58 -11.79
N VAL A 463 -0.38 -41.70 -11.29
CA VAL A 463 -1.81 -41.93 -11.08
C VAL A 463 -2.49 -41.71 -12.42
N ALA A 464 -2.90 -42.81 -13.06
CA ALA A 464 -3.57 -42.78 -14.35
C ALA A 464 -4.84 -41.90 -14.29
N LYS A 465 -4.99 -41.02 -15.28
CA LYS A 465 -6.20 -40.21 -15.52
C LYS A 465 -7.41 -41.14 -15.67
N THR A 466 -8.33 -41.14 -14.71
CA THR A 466 -9.68 -41.68 -14.92
C THR A 466 -10.71 -40.60 -14.60
N GLY A 467 -11.65 -40.36 -15.52
CA GLY A 467 -12.83 -39.52 -15.27
C GLY A 467 -12.84 -38.09 -15.83
N LEU A 468 -11.72 -37.58 -16.38
CA LEU A 468 -11.71 -36.30 -17.10
C LEU A 468 -11.88 -36.52 -18.62
N PRO A 469 -12.68 -35.69 -19.33
CA PRO A 469 -12.66 -35.63 -20.79
C PRO A 469 -11.24 -35.38 -21.31
N GLU A 470 -10.88 -35.94 -22.48
CA GLU A 470 -9.57 -35.70 -23.12
C GLU A 470 -9.29 -34.20 -23.37
N ASP A 471 -10.35 -33.37 -23.41
CA ASP A 471 -10.31 -31.92 -23.65
C ASP A 471 -10.20 -31.06 -22.37
N ALA A 472 -10.07 -31.64 -21.17
CA ALA A 472 -10.11 -30.92 -19.89
C ALA A 472 -8.79 -30.18 -19.53
N THR A 473 -8.17 -29.49 -20.47
CA THR A 473 -6.86 -28.81 -20.32
C THR A 473 -6.81 -27.68 -19.29
N THR A 474 -7.97 -27.25 -18.77
CA THR A 474 -8.13 -26.14 -17.83
C THR A 474 -8.34 -26.58 -16.37
N VAL A 475 -8.34 -27.88 -16.10
CA VAL A 475 -8.44 -28.40 -14.73
C VAL A 475 -7.04 -28.52 -14.13
N VAL A 476 -6.80 -27.75 -13.06
CA VAL A 476 -5.52 -27.72 -12.35
C VAL A 476 -5.69 -28.14 -10.89
N LEU A 477 -4.57 -28.50 -10.26
CA LEU A 477 -4.53 -28.69 -8.81
C LEU A 477 -4.22 -27.36 -8.13
N VAL A 478 -4.94 -27.08 -7.04
CA VAL A 478 -4.81 -25.85 -6.26
C VAL A 478 -4.69 -26.13 -4.76
N VAL A 479 -4.13 -25.16 -4.04
CA VAL A 479 -4.15 -25.10 -2.57
C VAL A 479 -5.11 -23.99 -2.16
N TYR A 480 -6.10 -24.31 -1.35
CA TYR A 480 -6.98 -23.29 -0.79
C TYR A 480 -6.32 -22.59 0.41
N PRO A 481 -6.65 -21.31 0.67
CA PRO A 481 -6.14 -20.60 1.84
C PRO A 481 -6.46 -21.35 3.13
N GLY A 482 -5.50 -21.37 4.07
CA GLY A 482 -5.64 -22.08 5.35
C GLY A 482 -5.49 -23.60 5.29
N GLN A 483 -5.33 -24.21 4.11
CA GLN A 483 -5.02 -25.63 4.02
C GLN A 483 -3.58 -25.92 4.49
N THR A 484 -3.42 -27.02 5.22
CA THR A 484 -2.11 -27.52 5.69
C THR A 484 -1.63 -28.74 4.91
N GLY A 485 -2.40 -29.19 3.91
CA GLY A 485 -2.10 -30.36 3.09
C GLY A 485 -2.93 -30.39 1.81
N VAL A 486 -2.46 -31.11 0.80
CA VAL A 486 -3.16 -31.31 -0.48
C VAL A 486 -3.60 -32.77 -0.56
N SER A 487 -4.89 -33.00 -0.77
CA SER A 487 -5.41 -34.35 -1.03
C SER A 487 -5.46 -34.58 -2.53
N VAL A 488 -4.77 -35.60 -3.03
CA VAL A 488 -4.84 -35.97 -4.44
C VAL A 488 -5.67 -37.25 -4.58
N GLN A 489 -6.77 -37.17 -5.33
CA GLN A 489 -7.56 -38.34 -5.72
C GLN A 489 -7.34 -38.68 -7.20
N GLN A 490 -7.40 -39.98 -7.51
CA GLN A 490 -7.25 -40.50 -8.87
C GLN A 490 -8.40 -40.07 -9.81
N ASP A 491 -9.61 -39.98 -9.27
CA ASP A 491 -10.76 -39.40 -9.95
C ASP A 491 -10.76 -37.88 -9.73
N MET A 492 -10.29 -37.14 -10.73
CA MET A 492 -10.19 -35.68 -10.66
C MET A 492 -11.56 -34.98 -10.54
N THR A 493 -12.67 -35.65 -10.88
CA THR A 493 -14.02 -35.09 -10.65
C THR A 493 -14.43 -35.11 -9.18
N LYS A 494 -13.74 -35.90 -8.36
CA LYS A 494 -13.96 -36.03 -6.91
C LYS A 494 -12.83 -35.45 -6.08
N ASN A 495 -11.77 -34.98 -6.73
CA ASN A 495 -10.63 -34.40 -6.07
C ASN A 495 -11.01 -33.02 -5.48
N PRO A 496 -10.96 -32.83 -4.15
CA PRO A 496 -11.34 -31.56 -3.52
C PRO A 496 -10.42 -30.40 -3.90
N ASN A 497 -9.20 -30.69 -4.36
CA ASN A 497 -8.19 -29.73 -4.79
C ASN A 497 -8.14 -29.54 -6.32
N ALA A 498 -9.04 -30.19 -7.08
CA ALA A 498 -9.16 -29.94 -8.51
C ALA A 498 -10.04 -28.72 -8.78
N LEU A 499 -9.51 -27.74 -9.52
CA LEU A 499 -10.21 -26.52 -9.89
C LEU A 499 -10.28 -26.40 -11.41
N ASN A 500 -11.49 -26.24 -11.94
CA ASN A 500 -11.68 -25.85 -13.34
C ASN A 500 -11.50 -24.34 -13.47
N LEU A 501 -10.49 -23.92 -14.24
CA LEU A 501 -10.16 -22.51 -14.46
C LEU A 501 -11.04 -21.82 -15.51
N THR A 502 -11.82 -22.58 -16.29
CA THR A 502 -12.65 -22.03 -17.36
C THR A 502 -13.62 -20.95 -16.85
N GLY A 503 -13.59 -19.75 -17.46
CA GLY A 503 -14.45 -18.63 -17.08
C GLY A 503 -14.05 -17.90 -15.79
N ARG A 504 -13.01 -18.35 -15.08
CA ARG A 504 -12.55 -17.74 -13.83
C ARG A 504 -11.68 -16.51 -14.07
N LYS A 505 -11.63 -15.65 -13.06
CA LYS A 505 -10.69 -14.52 -12.98
C LYS A 505 -9.50 -14.92 -12.13
N LEU A 506 -8.31 -14.83 -12.72
CA LEU A 506 -7.06 -15.17 -12.06
C LEU A 506 -6.23 -13.92 -11.83
N ARG A 507 -5.61 -13.81 -10.66
CA ARG A 507 -4.56 -12.85 -10.39
C ARG A 507 -3.21 -13.52 -10.57
N VAL A 508 -2.37 -12.93 -11.40
CA VAL A 508 -1.02 -13.43 -11.67
C VAL A 508 0.00 -12.50 -11.04
N LEU A 509 0.84 -13.02 -10.15
CA LEU A 509 1.97 -12.30 -9.55
C LEU A 509 3.28 -12.73 -10.22
N TYR A 510 4.10 -11.77 -10.62
CA TYR A 510 5.38 -12.07 -11.28
C TYR A 510 6.36 -10.87 -11.19
N ARG A 511 7.63 -11.07 -11.52
CA ARG A 511 8.59 -9.97 -11.73
C ARG A 511 8.95 -9.86 -13.20
N ALA A 512 9.02 -8.65 -13.72
CA ALA A 512 9.52 -8.42 -15.07
C ALA A 512 11.06 -8.29 -15.08
N ASN A 513 11.65 -8.43 -16.28
CA ASN A 513 13.07 -8.13 -16.48
C ASN A 513 13.36 -6.62 -16.28
N GLN A 514 14.61 -6.27 -15.97
CA GLN A 514 15.08 -4.87 -15.78
C GLN A 514 14.47 -4.13 -14.57
N GLU A 515 14.21 -4.88 -13.49
CA GLU A 515 13.79 -4.32 -12.19
C GLU A 515 12.63 -3.34 -12.31
N VAL A 516 11.65 -3.67 -13.16
CA VAL A 516 10.43 -2.89 -13.32
C VAL A 516 9.66 -2.94 -12.00
N ALA A 517 9.29 -1.77 -11.51
CA ALA A 517 8.38 -1.61 -10.37
C ALA A 517 7.23 -0.68 -10.77
N ALA A 518 6.01 -1.08 -10.46
CA ALA A 518 4.82 -0.25 -10.65
C ALA A 518 4.31 0.22 -9.30
N GLN A 519 3.98 1.50 -9.18
CA GLN A 519 3.60 2.14 -7.93
C GLN A 519 2.47 3.13 -8.15
N ALA A 520 1.69 3.36 -7.11
CA ALA A 520 0.73 4.46 -7.06
C ALA A 520 1.14 5.46 -5.97
N PHE A 521 0.88 6.73 -6.23
CA PHE A 521 1.00 7.83 -5.29
C PHE A 521 -0.34 8.51 -5.21
N LYS A 522 -0.81 8.70 -3.98
CA LYS A 522 -2.04 9.42 -3.74
C LYS A 522 -1.81 10.44 -2.65
N ALA A 523 -2.23 11.66 -2.92
CA ALA A 523 -2.26 12.71 -1.91
C ALA A 523 -3.27 12.34 -0.81
N SER A 524 -3.01 12.79 0.41
CA SER A 524 -3.90 12.46 1.53
C SER A 524 -5.30 13.01 1.24
N ASN A 525 -6.35 12.21 1.44
CA ASN A 525 -7.73 12.65 1.19
C ASN A 525 -8.08 13.94 1.94
N ILE A 526 -7.57 14.06 3.16
CA ILE A 526 -7.77 15.20 4.05
C ILE A 526 -6.40 15.56 4.63
N TYR A 527 -6.12 16.85 4.69
CA TYR A 527 -4.99 17.38 5.44
C TYR A 527 -5.48 18.14 6.66
N GLN A 528 -4.82 17.94 7.80
CA GLN A 528 -5.09 18.64 9.05
C GLN A 528 -4.07 19.76 9.28
N GLN A 529 -4.50 20.91 9.78
CA GLN A 529 -3.56 21.99 10.09
C GLN A 529 -2.75 21.60 11.34
N THR A 530 -1.43 21.75 11.27
CA THR A 530 -0.54 21.74 12.42
C THR A 530 0.05 23.13 12.65
N TYR A 531 0.60 23.37 13.83
CA TYR A 531 1.32 24.58 14.24
C TYR A 531 2.81 24.27 14.50
N SER A 532 3.30 23.21 13.88
CA SER A 532 4.68 22.75 13.96
C SER A 532 5.09 22.18 12.61
N ALA A 533 6.26 21.52 12.55
CA ALA A 533 6.69 20.77 11.37
C ALA A 533 5.57 19.83 10.86
N PRO A 534 5.10 19.99 9.61
CA PRO A 534 4.00 19.17 9.09
C PRO A 534 4.45 17.71 8.92
N ASN A 535 3.70 16.79 9.53
CA ASN A 535 3.84 15.36 9.30
C ASN A 535 2.91 14.90 8.16
N VAL A 536 2.90 13.61 7.87
CA VAL A 536 2.00 13.00 6.88
C VAL A 536 0.54 13.37 7.15
N GLY A 537 -0.19 13.75 6.11
CA GLY A 537 -1.59 14.15 6.23
C GLY A 537 -1.80 15.46 6.98
N GLN A 538 -0.73 16.25 7.19
CA GLN A 538 -0.81 17.56 7.83
C GLN A 538 -0.30 18.66 6.91
N TYR A 539 -0.73 19.89 7.19
CA TYR A 539 -0.22 21.11 6.56
C TYR A 539 0.04 22.17 7.61
N TYR A 540 0.95 23.09 7.32
CA TYR A 540 1.27 24.22 8.18
C TYR A 540 1.04 25.53 7.41
N VAL A 541 0.37 26.51 8.01
CA VAL A 541 0.21 27.84 7.41
C VAL A 541 1.35 28.73 7.91
N GLY A 542 2.14 29.28 6.99
CA GLY A 542 3.30 30.09 7.35
C GLY A 542 2.94 31.30 8.21
N GLY A 543 3.75 31.54 9.25
CA GLY A 543 3.48 32.60 10.23
C GLY A 543 2.28 32.37 11.15
N SER A 544 1.61 31.21 11.10
CA SER A 544 0.57 30.83 12.08
C SER A 544 1.14 30.46 13.45
N ASP A 545 2.44 30.12 13.51
CA ASP A 545 3.20 29.96 14.73
C ASP A 545 4.52 30.76 14.64
N GLY A 546 4.79 31.55 15.68
CA GLY A 546 5.98 32.39 15.77
C GLY A 546 7.28 31.59 15.91
N THR A 547 7.22 30.32 16.34
CA THR A 547 8.43 29.49 16.53
C THR A 547 8.81 28.70 15.29
N THR A 548 7.84 28.22 14.53
CA THR A 548 8.05 27.43 13.30
C THR A 548 8.45 28.32 12.12
N GLY A 549 8.00 29.58 12.09
CA GLY A 549 8.37 30.56 11.07
C GLY A 549 7.65 30.38 9.73
N GLY A 550 8.34 30.64 8.63
CA GLY A 550 7.78 30.59 7.26
C GLY A 550 7.07 31.87 6.83
N HIS A 551 6.87 32.02 5.52
CA HIS A 551 6.18 33.18 4.94
C HIS A 551 4.65 33.08 5.05
N THR A 552 4.00 34.20 5.36
CA THR A 552 2.55 34.27 5.56
C THR A 552 1.72 34.10 4.30
N ASN A 553 2.33 34.07 3.12
CA ASN A 553 1.69 33.74 1.84
C ASN A 553 1.78 32.26 1.46
N ARG A 554 2.44 31.43 2.28
CA ARG A 554 2.72 30.03 1.96
C ARG A 554 2.04 29.06 2.90
N MET A 555 1.63 27.93 2.34
CA MET A 555 1.16 26.77 3.09
C MET A 555 2.08 25.59 2.81
N TYR A 556 2.63 25.03 3.87
CA TYR A 556 3.68 24.01 3.84
C TYR A 556 3.12 22.61 4.07
N PHE A 557 3.75 21.63 3.46
CA PHE A 557 3.35 20.22 3.45
C PHE A 557 4.55 19.32 3.76
N PRO A 558 4.34 18.06 4.15
CA PRO A 558 5.43 17.09 4.24
C PRO A 558 6.03 16.78 2.86
N GLY A 559 7.29 16.33 2.86
CA GLY A 559 8.07 15.93 1.68
C GLY A 559 7.32 15.03 0.69
N VAL A 560 6.51 14.11 1.21
CA VAL A 560 5.71 13.16 0.41
C VAL A 560 4.72 13.84 -0.55
N THR A 561 4.33 15.09 -0.27
CA THR A 561 3.31 15.80 -1.06
C THR A 561 3.90 16.53 -2.29
N VAL A 562 5.23 16.59 -2.43
CA VAL A 562 5.88 17.30 -3.56
C VAL A 562 5.38 16.80 -4.91
N GLY A 563 4.93 17.73 -5.76
CA GLY A 563 4.41 17.45 -7.11
C GLY A 563 2.99 16.87 -7.13
N GLN A 564 2.36 16.68 -5.97
CA GLN A 564 0.95 16.33 -5.87
C GLN A 564 0.08 17.59 -5.94
N ARG A 565 -1.20 17.41 -6.29
CA ARG A 565 -2.18 18.50 -6.31
C ARG A 565 -3.03 18.46 -5.05
N VAL A 566 -3.20 19.63 -4.45
CA VAL A 566 -4.06 19.85 -3.28
C VAL A 566 -5.13 20.88 -3.63
N MET A 567 -6.32 20.70 -3.09
CA MET A 567 -7.45 21.62 -3.22
C MET A 567 -7.74 22.24 -1.86
N LEU A 568 -8.00 23.54 -1.87
CA LEU A 568 -8.50 24.28 -0.73
C LEU A 568 -10.00 24.44 -0.92
N GLN A 569 -10.80 23.83 -0.04
CA GLN A 569 -12.24 24.07 -0.05
C GLN A 569 -12.55 25.54 0.27
N GLN A 570 -11.88 26.09 1.29
CA GLN A 570 -12.04 27.48 1.69
C GLN A 570 -10.73 28.05 2.26
N GLY A 571 -10.35 29.23 1.79
CA GLY A 571 -9.23 30.00 2.30
C GLY A 571 -9.57 31.49 2.36
N TRP A 572 -8.98 32.19 3.31
CA TRP A 572 -9.13 33.63 3.52
C TRP A 572 -7.76 34.28 3.45
N TYR A 573 -7.64 35.30 2.61
CA TYR A 573 -6.39 36.02 2.42
C TYR A 573 -6.61 37.54 2.36
N ARG A 574 -5.54 38.28 2.63
CA ARG A 574 -5.45 39.73 2.51
C ARG A 574 -4.40 40.09 1.49
N THR A 575 -4.41 41.32 1.02
CA THR A 575 -3.51 41.79 -0.05
C THR A 575 -2.74 43.03 0.38
N GLY A 576 -1.47 43.11 0.00
CA GLY A 576 -0.65 44.31 0.13
C GLY A 576 -0.42 44.76 1.59
N ALA A 577 -0.64 46.04 1.88
CA ALA A 577 -0.34 46.64 3.17
C ALA A 577 -1.21 46.10 4.34
N GLU A 578 -2.25 45.33 4.04
CA GLU A 578 -3.10 44.73 5.07
C GLU A 578 -2.54 43.42 5.64
N CYS A 579 -1.50 42.88 5.02
CA CYS A 579 -0.85 41.67 5.48
C CYS A 579 -0.28 41.84 6.89
N GLY A 580 -0.85 41.10 7.85
CA GLY A 580 -0.46 41.13 9.27
C GLY A 580 -0.86 42.41 10.01
N SER A 581 -1.64 43.31 9.41
CA SER A 581 -2.03 44.57 10.04
C SER A 581 -3.08 44.35 11.14
N PRO A 582 -2.79 44.66 12.42
CA PRO A 582 -3.72 44.46 13.52
C PRO A 582 -4.89 45.47 13.51
N THR A 583 -4.83 46.48 12.64
CA THR A 583 -5.82 47.56 12.52
C THR A 583 -6.61 47.50 11.22
N SER A 584 -6.49 46.42 10.45
CA SER A 584 -7.21 46.32 9.17
C SER A 584 -8.72 46.31 9.38
N THR A 585 -9.42 47.13 8.61
CA THR A 585 -10.90 47.21 8.58
C THR A 585 -11.52 46.58 7.34
N THR A 586 -10.69 46.23 6.36
CA THR A 586 -11.12 45.59 5.11
C THR A 586 -11.40 44.12 5.35
N GLN A 587 -12.50 43.64 4.77
CA GLN A 587 -12.88 42.24 4.80
C GLN A 587 -11.87 41.39 4.01
N PRO A 588 -11.45 40.22 4.52
CA PRO A 588 -10.55 39.34 3.80
C PRO A 588 -11.23 38.77 2.54
N THR A 589 -10.43 38.50 1.51
CA THR A 589 -10.89 37.90 0.26
C THR A 589 -10.95 36.38 0.42
N SER A 590 -12.01 35.75 -0.11
CA SER A 590 -12.16 34.30 -0.11
C SER A 590 -11.54 33.64 -1.33
N LEU A 591 -10.92 32.48 -1.11
CA LEU A 591 -10.51 31.52 -2.12
C LEU A 591 -11.28 30.21 -1.90
N ASN A 592 -12.14 29.82 -2.83
CA ASN A 592 -12.97 28.61 -2.70
C ASN A 592 -12.65 27.61 -3.81
N ASP A 593 -12.57 26.32 -3.44
CA ASP A 593 -12.32 25.18 -4.33
C ASP A 593 -11.13 25.36 -5.30
N TYR A 594 -10.09 26.06 -4.86
CA TYR A 594 -8.91 26.33 -5.69
C TYR A 594 -7.85 25.25 -5.52
N SER A 595 -7.25 24.82 -6.63
CA SER A 595 -6.22 23.77 -6.64
C SER A 595 -4.83 24.34 -6.83
N PHE A 596 -3.87 23.86 -6.05
CA PHE A 596 -2.45 24.16 -6.17
C PHE A 596 -1.65 22.88 -6.47
N VAL A 597 -0.47 23.05 -7.05
CA VAL A 597 0.54 21.99 -7.16
C VAL A 597 1.58 22.26 -6.09
N VAL A 598 1.86 21.28 -5.22
CA VAL A 598 2.84 21.45 -4.16
C VAL A 598 4.25 21.51 -4.74
N GLN A 599 4.92 22.63 -4.51
CA GLN A 599 6.26 22.92 -5.00
C GLN A 599 7.33 22.31 -4.10
N ARG A 600 8.57 22.23 -4.61
CA ARG A 600 9.72 21.81 -3.83
C ARG A 600 10.09 22.87 -2.78
N PRO A 601 10.75 22.49 -1.67
CA PRO A 601 11.26 23.45 -0.70
C PRO A 601 12.11 24.53 -1.36
N ASP A 602 11.91 25.77 -0.91
CA ASP A 602 12.75 26.92 -1.28
C ASP A 602 14.00 26.91 -0.38
N THR A 603 15.15 27.23 -0.95
CA THR A 603 16.41 27.33 -0.20
C THR A 603 16.48 28.54 0.73
N THR A 604 15.60 29.52 0.54
CA THR A 604 15.57 30.78 1.30
C THR A 604 14.54 30.81 2.43
N ASP A 605 13.81 29.71 2.63
CA ASP A 605 12.69 29.59 3.56
C ASP A 605 12.82 28.31 4.41
N ILE A 606 11.81 28.00 5.23
CA ILE A 606 11.76 26.75 5.97
C ILE A 606 11.76 25.54 5.00
N PRO A 607 12.41 24.42 5.37
CA PRO A 607 12.77 23.33 4.45
C PRO A 607 11.59 22.39 4.13
N TYR A 608 10.41 22.96 3.90
CA TYR A 608 9.20 22.21 3.59
C TYR A 608 8.66 22.55 2.20
N PRO A 609 8.15 21.56 1.47
CA PRO A 609 7.33 21.78 0.27
C PRO A 609 6.19 22.76 0.57
N PHE A 610 5.83 23.60 -0.39
CA PHE A 610 4.81 24.61 -0.17
C PHE A 610 3.92 24.84 -1.38
N VAL A 611 2.79 25.50 -1.15
CA VAL A 611 2.01 26.20 -2.15
C VAL A 611 2.04 27.68 -1.83
N ASP A 612 2.05 28.53 -2.85
CA ASP A 612 2.19 29.96 -2.70
C ASP A 612 0.93 30.68 -3.17
N LEU A 613 0.29 31.45 -2.28
CA LEU A 613 -0.88 32.26 -2.62
C LEU A 613 -0.57 33.33 -3.67
N THR A 614 0.71 33.68 -3.87
CA THR A 614 1.11 34.63 -4.90
C THR A 614 0.85 34.14 -6.32
N GLU A 615 0.60 32.83 -6.51
CA GLU A 615 0.08 32.28 -7.77
C GLU A 615 -1.35 32.77 -8.08
N VAL A 616 -2.12 33.14 -7.06
CA VAL A 616 -3.49 33.65 -7.19
C VAL A 616 -3.50 35.18 -7.22
N ASP A 617 -2.81 35.82 -6.28
CA ASP A 617 -2.63 37.27 -6.21
C ASP A 617 -1.24 37.59 -5.69
N ALA A 618 -0.45 38.33 -6.48
CA ALA A 618 0.96 38.62 -6.24
C ALA A 618 1.27 39.27 -4.88
N SER A 619 0.27 39.84 -4.20
CA SER A 619 0.41 40.50 -2.90
C SER A 619 -0.34 39.80 -1.76
N ALA A 620 -0.84 38.58 -1.99
CA ALA A 620 -1.65 37.85 -1.03
C ALA A 620 -0.85 37.29 0.16
N CYS A 621 -1.48 37.28 1.32
CA CYS A 621 -1.06 36.56 2.52
C CYS A 621 -2.29 36.00 3.25
N PHE A 622 -2.13 34.89 3.96
CA PHE A 622 -3.21 34.29 4.75
C PHE A 622 -3.71 35.25 5.85
N ASP A 623 -5.02 35.25 6.08
CA ASP A 623 -5.65 36.05 7.14
C ASP A 623 -5.41 35.39 8.51
N LEU A 624 -4.27 35.71 9.10
CA LEU A 624 -3.79 35.15 10.37
C LEU A 624 -4.01 36.12 11.53
N PRO A 625 -4.21 35.61 12.77
CA PRO A 625 -4.26 36.46 13.95
C PRO A 625 -2.93 37.21 14.15
N SER A 626 -2.98 38.50 14.46
CA SER A 626 -1.81 39.31 14.78
C SER A 626 -2.11 40.32 15.90
N GLY A 627 -1.39 40.21 17.01
CA GLY A 627 -1.63 41.06 18.19
C GLY A 627 -3.07 40.94 18.71
N THR A 628 -3.80 42.05 18.73
CA THR A 628 -5.22 42.10 19.15
C THR A 628 -6.21 41.70 18.05
N TYR A 629 -5.75 41.57 16.79
CA TYR A 629 -6.60 41.19 15.68
C TYR A 629 -6.91 39.69 15.71
N GLN A 630 -8.20 39.37 15.59
CA GLN A 630 -8.69 38.01 15.44
C GLN A 630 -9.39 37.90 14.07
N PRO A 631 -9.06 36.88 13.25
CA PRO A 631 -9.72 36.66 11.97
C PRO A 631 -11.23 36.56 12.17
N PRO A 632 -12.05 37.24 11.35
CA PRO A 632 -13.51 37.28 11.52
C PRO A 632 -14.15 35.88 11.41
N TYR A 633 -13.49 34.95 10.72
CA TYR A 633 -13.97 33.58 10.51
C TYR A 633 -13.28 32.54 11.41
N GLY A 634 -12.30 32.93 12.23
CA GLY A 634 -11.59 32.05 13.17
C GLY A 634 -10.60 31.05 12.56
N TYR A 635 -10.45 31.03 11.23
CA TYR A 635 -9.46 30.22 10.51
C TYR A 635 -9.00 30.93 9.24
N ALA A 636 -7.76 30.69 8.82
CA ALA A 636 -7.24 31.17 7.54
C ALA A 636 -7.55 30.18 6.39
N VAL A 637 -7.50 28.89 6.68
CA VAL A 637 -7.67 27.82 5.70
C VAL A 637 -8.49 26.68 6.29
N ARG A 638 -9.37 26.07 5.48
CA ARG A 638 -10.12 24.88 5.86
C ARG A 638 -10.36 23.96 4.66
N GLY A 639 -10.51 22.67 4.95
CA GLY A 639 -10.89 21.66 3.97
C GLY A 639 -9.81 21.45 2.91
N VAL A 640 -8.54 21.39 3.33
CA VAL A 640 -7.43 21.05 2.45
C VAL A 640 -7.51 19.55 2.12
N LYS A 641 -7.58 19.22 0.84
CA LYS A 641 -7.74 17.85 0.34
C LYS A 641 -6.75 17.55 -0.75
N GLY A 642 -6.19 16.35 -0.76
CA GLY A 642 -5.39 15.84 -1.86
C GLY A 642 -6.29 15.37 -3.01
N VAL A 643 -6.00 15.81 -4.23
CA VAL A 643 -6.86 15.57 -5.41
C VAL A 643 -6.12 14.93 -6.59
N SER A 644 -4.86 14.55 -6.40
CA SER A 644 -4.07 13.85 -7.42
C SER A 644 -3.87 12.38 -7.10
N LEU A 645 -4.02 11.54 -8.12
CA LEU A 645 -3.54 10.17 -8.17
C LEU A 645 -2.49 10.07 -9.28
N THR A 646 -1.31 9.56 -8.95
CA THR A 646 -0.22 9.35 -9.89
C THR A 646 0.15 7.87 -9.91
N ALA A 647 0.09 7.24 -11.08
CA ALA A 647 0.70 5.92 -11.30
C ALA A 647 2.09 6.13 -11.89
N ARG A 648 3.06 5.37 -11.39
CA ARG A 648 4.47 5.47 -11.76
C ARG A 648 5.05 4.09 -12.01
N VAL A 649 5.78 3.96 -13.10
CA VAL A 649 6.63 2.81 -13.38
C VAL A 649 8.09 3.25 -13.34
N VAL A 650 8.87 2.55 -12.52
CA VAL A 650 10.32 2.73 -12.40
C VAL A 650 11.01 1.53 -13.02
N THR A 651 12.06 1.74 -13.80
CA THR A 651 12.86 0.65 -14.38
C THR A 651 14.34 0.93 -14.22
N ASN A 652 15.15 -0.13 -14.13
CA ASN A 652 16.61 -0.02 -14.11
C ASN A 652 17.25 -1.25 -14.77
N SER A 653 18.03 -1.00 -15.82
CA SER A 653 18.78 -2.04 -16.53
C SER A 653 20.26 -2.07 -16.14
N GLY A 654 20.66 -1.30 -15.13
CA GLY A 654 22.03 -1.22 -14.65
C GLY A 654 22.47 -2.46 -13.88
N PHE A 655 23.77 -2.56 -13.65
CA PHE A 655 24.37 -3.53 -12.77
C PHE A 655 25.28 -2.80 -11.79
N LEU A 656 25.49 -3.39 -10.62
CA LEU A 656 26.39 -2.87 -9.59
C LEU A 656 27.19 -4.02 -9.00
N ASN A 657 28.45 -3.77 -8.69
CA ASN A 657 29.33 -4.78 -8.11
C ASN A 657 29.58 -4.47 -6.63
N LEU A 658 29.21 -5.40 -5.76
CA LEU A 658 29.40 -5.27 -4.32
C LEU A 658 30.70 -5.95 -3.89
N GLY A 659 31.59 -5.17 -3.30
CA GLY A 659 32.87 -5.63 -2.74
C GLY A 659 32.90 -5.56 -1.22
N ASN A 660 34.10 -5.66 -0.65
CA ASN A 660 34.31 -5.62 0.80
C ASN A 660 34.23 -4.20 1.41
N ASP A 661 34.35 -3.17 0.57
CA ASP A 661 34.38 -1.77 1.00
C ASP A 661 32.96 -1.19 1.04
N LEU A 662 32.46 -0.96 2.25
CA LEU A 662 31.08 -0.53 2.50
C LEU A 662 30.73 0.81 1.86
N VAL A 663 31.69 1.73 1.79
CA VAL A 663 31.48 3.09 1.27
C VAL A 663 31.51 3.07 -0.26
N LYS A 664 32.43 2.29 -0.86
CA LYS A 664 32.44 2.10 -2.31
C LYS A 664 31.19 1.38 -2.81
N ASN A 665 30.64 0.47 -2.03
CA ASN A 665 29.37 -0.18 -2.36
C ASN A 665 28.21 0.80 -2.41
N LEU A 666 28.15 1.76 -1.46
CA LEU A 666 27.14 2.82 -1.51
C LEU A 666 27.31 3.69 -2.76
N ALA A 667 28.53 4.12 -3.07
CA ALA A 667 28.80 4.90 -4.28
C ALA A 667 28.43 4.13 -5.56
N ALA A 668 28.71 2.82 -5.63
CA ALA A 668 28.30 1.97 -6.73
C ALA A 668 26.77 1.86 -6.85
N PHE A 669 26.06 1.83 -5.72
CA PHE A 669 24.60 1.90 -5.72
C PHE A 669 24.10 3.26 -6.20
N GLU A 670 24.70 4.37 -5.78
CA GLU A 670 24.32 5.71 -6.25
C GLU A 670 24.48 5.85 -7.77
N ASP A 671 25.57 5.31 -8.33
CA ASP A 671 25.78 5.25 -9.78
C ASP A 671 24.73 4.36 -10.49
N TYR A 672 24.37 3.23 -9.88
CA TYR A 672 23.25 2.41 -10.33
C TYR A 672 21.92 3.17 -10.28
N ALA A 673 21.66 3.93 -9.21
CA ALA A 673 20.43 4.67 -9.01
C ALA A 673 20.26 5.82 -10.02
N ARG A 674 21.36 6.43 -10.50
CA ARG A 674 21.32 7.41 -11.62
C ARG A 674 20.75 6.81 -12.92
N ASN A 675 20.74 5.48 -13.05
CA ASN A 675 20.18 4.79 -14.21
C ASN A 675 18.68 4.52 -14.11
N PHE A 676 18.03 4.86 -12.99
CA PHE A 676 16.58 4.77 -12.90
C PHE A 676 15.91 5.58 -14.02
N ARG A 677 14.92 4.97 -14.64
CA ARG A 677 14.02 5.62 -15.61
C ARG A 677 12.62 5.58 -15.04
N VAL A 678 11.91 6.68 -15.21
CA VAL A 678 10.58 6.88 -14.64
C VAL A 678 9.63 7.23 -15.77
N ALA A 679 8.52 6.50 -15.83
CA ALA A 679 7.33 6.87 -16.58
C ALA A 679 6.21 7.07 -15.57
N SER A 680 5.46 8.17 -15.68
CA SER A 680 4.35 8.45 -14.77
C SER A 680 3.18 9.06 -15.51
N THR A 681 1.98 8.69 -15.09
CA THR A 681 0.74 9.33 -15.50
C THR A 681 0.02 9.84 -14.26
N GLN A 682 -0.50 11.05 -14.33
CA GLN A 682 -1.24 11.67 -13.23
C GLN A 682 -2.66 11.96 -13.70
N THR A 683 -3.61 11.74 -12.80
CA THR A 683 -5.02 12.10 -12.99
C THR A 683 -5.54 12.87 -11.80
N PHE A 684 -6.63 13.57 -12.04
CA PHE A 684 -7.37 14.30 -11.01
C PHE A 684 -8.50 13.41 -10.51
N ILE A 685 -8.58 13.25 -9.20
CA ILE A 685 -9.69 12.57 -8.53
C ILE A 685 -10.30 13.61 -7.60
N GLN A 686 -11.53 14.00 -7.89
CA GLN A 686 -12.32 14.83 -6.97
C GLN A 686 -12.88 13.94 -5.85
N GLY A 687 -11.97 13.25 -5.12
CA GLY A 687 -12.31 12.41 -3.99
C GLY A 687 -12.50 13.28 -2.76
N GLY A 688 -13.73 13.42 -2.29
CA GLY A 688 -14.01 14.22 -1.08
C GLY A 688 -15.40 14.83 -0.97
N GLN A 689 -16.34 14.54 -1.88
CA GLN A 689 -17.77 14.62 -1.58
C GLN A 689 -18.22 13.28 -0.98
N GLN A 690 -17.77 13.00 0.24
CA GLN A 690 -18.51 12.08 1.11
C GLN A 690 -18.81 12.79 2.40
#